data_AF-A0A5N8YZ99-F1
#
_entry.id   AF-A0A5N8YZ99-F1
#
_cell.length_a   1.000
_cell.length_b   1.000
_cell.length_c   1.000
_cell.angle_alpha   90.00
_cell.angle_beta   90.00
_cell.angle_gamma   90.00
#
_symmetry.space_group_name_H-M   'P 1'
#
loop_
_entity.id
_entity.type
_entity.pdbx_description
1 polymer ?
#
loop_
_entity_poly.entity_id
_entity_poly.type
_entity_poly.pdbx_seq_one_letter_code
_entity_poly.pdbx_strand_id
1 'polypeptide(L)'
;MVTEIITWFILLYLISILALPIVFCVVKTLPDRGYSIARPISLLLVFYPLWLISSTPVFSNSLSWFPQRATIWLIILIILIGSLLLFIRQKNEIILFVRKEFTTLIAVEGIFIAVFIFWMLIRLNDPSISHTEQPMDFAFLNASAITNHFPPQDPWLSGETINYYYFGYLIFGCFSQLAGVSLEVGYNLALITVAAMAAAAIFGLSSNLVRVYGGTLRSSLLTGLLSVILLMGIGNLVSGLELIRAGGGGTERFWDWVNVKDMDEAKLSPTWHPSESGWWWWRATRVIDTTEDGKSLDYTITEFPFFSFTLGDLHPHVMSLPFFLIAATLIFNFMLSPNKAGKVWGFPKGSSLLVLATLSLSLGALGFINFIDLVTLWFIFTAVTFVKTYAATNGFISSLFGSLKLAGPVLLFSVVAYLPFYFSFPSQAHGISTVNDYVTRPFHFFLIWGLFLFVITPYLLVESKSIIPLWRQFKQRSNLALSIALAILPFAVWSGFQLILFWSEEGLASNISTRALHILPLALTLLLATYLALAKWQLISTHTNTILNKDPGAFTMVLIATGFLALMGIELFQISDHFNNRMNTVFKFSYQTWCLFSIAGAFGAYNLIKRYNKLSGLINLPAYFWLGTVTLLLITSMYYPLSVTYMKSMESIKPVSLDGLQHVASSNPEEHATIQWLKNNATWNDTILEAVGDDYSEFSRISSSSGIPTVLGWVFHETQWRNTSSMLDTRKSDVRSMYETKDTMEAKELLDKYQVTYIIVGPRELSKYGHDGPSKFDSISERVYPESEGNGSYSIYRVNR
;
A
#
# COMPACT_ATOMS: atom_id res chain seq x y z
N MET A 1 14.64 13.31 -19.67
CA MET A 1 14.41 11.87 -19.37
C MET A 1 15.65 11.10 -18.90
N VAL A 2 16.63 10.68 -19.73
CA VAL A 2 17.72 9.78 -19.26
C VAL A 2 18.50 10.37 -18.08
N THR A 3 18.81 11.66 -18.13
CA THR A 3 19.45 12.38 -17.01
C THR A 3 18.58 12.37 -15.74
N GLU A 4 17.26 12.52 -15.86
CA GLU A 4 16.32 12.48 -14.73
C GLU A 4 16.29 11.08 -14.08
N ILE A 5 16.29 10.02 -14.88
CA ILE A 5 16.36 8.64 -14.39
C ILE A 5 17.68 8.41 -13.64
N ILE A 6 18.81 8.83 -14.22
CA ILE A 6 20.13 8.66 -13.63
C ILE A 6 20.27 9.45 -12.32
N THR A 7 19.83 10.71 -12.29
CA THR A 7 19.90 11.57 -11.10
C THR A 7 19.02 11.04 -9.97
N TRP A 8 17.78 10.62 -10.28
CA TRP A 8 16.89 9.92 -9.35
C TRP A 8 17.56 8.70 -8.73
N PHE A 9 18.11 7.83 -9.58
CA PHE A 9 18.73 6.58 -9.17
C PHE A 9 19.98 6.83 -8.30
N ILE A 10 20.88 7.71 -8.74
CA ILE A 10 22.09 8.08 -7.98
C ILE A 10 21.72 8.65 -6.62
N LEU A 11 20.78 9.61 -6.58
CA LEU A 11 20.36 10.25 -5.34
C LEU A 11 19.80 9.22 -4.36
N LEU A 12 18.95 8.29 -4.83
CA LEU A 12 18.39 7.22 -4.01
C LEU A 12 19.49 6.34 -3.41
N TYR A 13 20.50 5.96 -4.19
CA TYR A 13 21.63 5.17 -3.69
C TYR A 13 22.48 5.95 -2.68
N LEU A 14 22.73 7.23 -2.93
CA LEU A 14 23.49 8.09 -2.01
C LEU A 14 22.80 8.14 -0.64
N ILE A 15 21.51 8.49 -0.57
CA ILE A 15 20.79 8.56 0.71
C ILE A 15 20.70 7.18 1.41
N SER A 16 20.62 6.11 0.63
CA SER A 16 20.54 4.74 1.15
C SER A 16 21.87 4.27 1.77
N ILE A 17 22.99 4.55 1.10
CA ILE A 17 24.34 4.28 1.62
C ILE A 17 24.59 5.10 2.88
N LEU A 18 24.15 6.37 2.89
CA LEU A 18 24.24 7.23 4.07
C LEU A 18 23.45 6.67 5.24
N ALA A 19 22.27 6.09 5.04
CA ALA A 19 21.48 5.49 6.11
C ALA A 19 22.02 4.14 6.62
N LEU A 20 22.86 3.46 5.83
CA LEU A 20 23.26 2.07 6.11
C LEU A 20 23.92 1.87 7.50
N PRO A 21 24.86 2.70 7.98
CA PRO A 21 25.43 2.55 9.32
C PRO A 21 24.38 2.65 10.44
N ILE A 22 23.36 3.50 10.27
CA ILE A 22 22.24 3.63 11.23
C ILE A 22 21.41 2.34 11.22
N VAL A 23 21.00 1.88 10.03
CA VAL A 23 20.22 0.64 9.88
C VAL A 23 20.97 -0.58 10.42
N PHE A 24 22.27 -0.64 10.18
CA PHE A 24 23.16 -1.69 10.69
C PHE A 24 23.20 -1.76 12.22
N CYS A 25 23.00 -0.62 12.90
CA CYS A 25 22.88 -0.54 14.36
C CYS A 25 21.53 -1.02 14.88
N VAL A 26 20.46 -0.76 14.13
CA VAL A 26 19.08 -1.14 14.46
C VAL A 26 18.91 -2.65 14.28
N VAL A 27 19.26 -3.18 13.11
CA VAL A 27 18.99 -4.57 12.71
C VAL A 27 20.20 -5.45 13.01
N LYS A 28 20.39 -5.77 14.30
CA LYS A 28 21.58 -6.55 14.73
C LYS A 28 21.44 -8.06 14.55
N THR A 29 20.22 -8.59 14.55
CA THR A 29 20.00 -10.03 14.69
C THR A 29 19.84 -10.76 13.35
N LEU A 30 19.48 -10.04 12.30
CA LEU A 30 19.27 -10.60 10.98
C LEU A 30 20.61 -10.73 10.22
N PRO A 31 20.80 -11.80 9.43
CA PRO A 31 21.99 -12.01 8.61
C PRO A 31 22.35 -10.83 7.70
N ASP A 32 21.38 -10.21 7.02
CA ASP A 32 21.61 -9.09 6.10
C ASP A 32 21.79 -7.72 6.79
N ARG A 33 21.69 -7.68 8.13
CA ARG A 33 21.82 -6.46 8.95
C ARG A 33 20.92 -5.30 8.51
N GLY A 34 19.78 -5.60 7.88
CA GLY A 34 18.81 -4.62 7.42
C GLY A 34 19.16 -3.94 6.10
N TYR A 35 20.17 -4.43 5.36
CA TYR A 35 20.55 -3.88 4.06
C TYR A 35 19.37 -3.83 3.07
N SER A 36 18.54 -4.87 3.05
CA SER A 36 17.36 -4.97 2.18
C SER A 36 16.28 -3.92 2.42
N ILE A 37 16.22 -3.35 3.63
CA ILE A 37 15.24 -2.33 4.03
C ILE A 37 15.88 -0.93 4.16
N ALA A 38 17.16 -0.78 3.84
CA ALA A 38 17.89 0.48 4.05
C ALA A 38 17.35 1.63 3.20
N ARG A 39 16.91 1.35 1.96
CA ARG A 39 16.37 2.37 1.03
C ARG A 39 15.11 3.05 1.58
N PRO A 40 14.02 2.33 1.89
CA PRO A 40 12.83 2.99 2.41
C PRO A 40 13.06 3.59 3.83
N ILE A 41 13.97 3.04 4.64
CA ILE A 41 14.35 3.69 5.92
C ILE A 41 15.05 5.03 5.65
N SER A 42 15.92 5.11 4.63
CA SER A 42 16.61 6.36 4.29
C SER A 42 15.64 7.48 3.91
N LEU A 43 14.57 7.14 3.16
CA LEU A 43 13.50 8.09 2.84
C LEU A 43 12.79 8.56 4.11
N LEU A 44 12.46 7.64 5.03
CA LEU A 44 11.85 8.00 6.30
C LEU A 44 12.77 8.92 7.13
N LEU A 45 14.08 8.62 7.21
CA LEU A 45 15.05 9.42 7.96
C LEU A 45 15.17 10.86 7.42
N VAL A 46 14.99 11.07 6.12
CA VAL A 46 15.10 12.40 5.48
C VAL A 46 13.77 13.16 5.57
N PHE A 47 12.67 12.52 5.17
CA PHE A 47 11.41 13.22 4.95
C PHE A 47 10.51 13.31 6.19
N TYR A 48 10.67 12.45 7.19
CA TYR A 48 9.96 12.61 8.46
C TYR A 48 10.39 13.89 9.21
N PRO A 49 11.69 14.19 9.40
CA PRO A 49 12.10 15.45 10.01
C PRO A 49 11.69 16.67 9.18
N LEU A 50 11.74 16.58 7.85
CA LEU A 50 11.27 17.65 6.96
C LEU A 50 9.80 17.98 7.25
N TRP A 51 8.94 16.96 7.22
CA TRP A 51 7.52 17.11 7.52
C TRP A 51 7.30 17.69 8.91
N LEU A 52 7.95 17.14 9.93
CA LEU A 52 7.78 17.59 11.32
C LEU A 52 8.17 19.07 11.50
N ILE A 53 9.28 19.50 10.90
CA ILE A 53 9.73 20.90 10.93
C ILE A 53 8.70 21.80 10.22
N SER A 54 8.25 21.42 9.03
CA SER A 54 7.32 22.21 8.23
C SER A 54 5.87 22.18 8.72
N SER A 55 5.49 21.21 9.55
CA SER A 55 4.17 21.11 10.21
C SER A 55 4.09 21.85 11.55
N THR A 56 5.21 22.35 12.09
CA THR A 56 5.21 23.03 13.39
C THR A 56 5.23 24.55 13.22
N PRO A 57 4.18 25.28 13.68
CA PRO A 57 4.02 26.72 13.39
C PRO A 57 5.22 27.60 13.76
N VAL A 58 5.91 27.26 14.86
CA VAL A 58 7.09 28.00 15.34
C VAL A 58 8.23 27.95 14.33
N PHE A 59 8.50 26.77 13.79
CA PHE A 59 9.56 26.59 12.80
C PHE A 59 9.11 27.02 11.42
N SER A 60 7.87 26.72 11.05
CA SER A 60 7.31 27.07 9.75
C SER A 60 7.32 28.58 9.52
N ASN A 61 6.93 29.39 10.51
CA ASN A 61 6.93 30.85 10.40
C ASN A 61 8.36 31.42 10.42
N SER A 62 9.24 30.87 11.25
CA SER A 62 10.62 31.37 11.41
C SER A 62 11.57 30.97 10.25
N LEU A 63 11.29 29.84 9.59
CA LEU A 63 12.03 29.31 8.43
C LEU A 63 11.28 29.50 7.11
N SER A 64 10.21 30.29 7.09
CA SER A 64 9.44 30.58 5.87
C SER A 64 10.29 31.19 4.74
N TRP A 65 11.36 31.90 5.08
CA TRP A 65 12.34 32.45 4.13
C TRP A 65 13.40 31.43 3.69
N PHE A 66 13.52 30.28 4.36
CA PHE A 66 14.53 29.27 4.09
C PHE A 66 14.00 28.25 3.08
N PRO A 67 14.63 28.08 1.90
CA PRO A 67 14.12 27.19 0.88
C PRO A 67 14.00 25.75 1.38
N GLN A 68 12.87 25.08 1.10
CA GLN A 68 12.63 23.69 1.51
C GLN A 68 13.77 22.74 1.11
N ARG A 69 14.34 22.93 -0.10
CA ARG A 69 15.51 22.16 -0.58
C ARG A 69 16.73 22.32 0.33
N ALA A 70 16.98 23.51 0.87
CA ALA A 70 18.09 23.75 1.79
C ALA A 70 17.87 23.04 3.13
N THR A 71 16.62 22.98 3.62
CA THR A 71 16.25 22.19 4.81
C THR A 71 16.54 20.70 4.61
N ILE A 72 16.20 20.17 3.43
CA ILE A 72 16.47 18.76 3.10
C ILE A 72 17.99 18.48 3.10
N TRP A 73 18.79 19.35 2.47
CA TRP A 73 20.26 19.19 2.48
C TRP A 73 20.87 19.26 3.88
N LEU A 74 20.34 20.13 4.76
CA LEU A 74 20.75 20.20 6.16
C LEU A 74 20.44 18.89 6.91
N ILE A 75 19.25 18.33 6.70
CA ILE A 75 18.86 17.03 7.26
C ILE A 75 19.81 15.93 6.77
N ILE A 76 20.09 15.88 5.47
CA ILE A 76 21.04 14.92 4.87
C ILE A 76 22.44 15.09 5.48
N LEU A 77 22.90 16.32 5.71
CA LEU A 77 24.19 16.58 6.34
C LEU A 77 24.24 16.06 7.79
N ILE A 78 23.19 16.26 8.58
CA ILE A 78 23.08 15.74 9.95
C ILE A 78 23.12 14.19 9.93
N ILE A 79 22.37 13.57 9.02
CA ILE A 79 22.38 12.11 8.85
C ILE A 79 23.77 11.63 8.45
N LEU A 80 24.43 12.30 7.49
CA LEU A 80 25.79 11.98 7.06
C LEU A 80 26.79 12.01 8.23
N ILE A 81 26.76 13.06 9.06
CA ILE A 81 27.64 13.17 10.23
C ILE A 81 27.37 12.03 11.22
N GLY A 82 26.11 11.78 11.56
CA GLY A 82 25.72 10.69 12.45
C GLY A 82 26.16 9.32 11.93
N SER A 83 25.92 9.06 10.64
CA SER A 83 26.30 7.83 9.97
C SER A 83 27.81 7.64 9.87
N LEU A 84 28.57 8.70 9.62
CA LEU A 84 30.03 8.64 9.59
C LEU A 84 30.60 8.28 10.97
N LEU A 85 30.08 8.88 12.04
CA LEU A 85 30.48 8.56 13.41
C LEU A 85 30.17 7.09 13.78
N LEU A 86 29.00 6.59 13.37
CA LEU A 86 28.63 5.18 13.55
C LEU A 86 29.51 4.24 12.72
N PHE A 87 29.80 4.61 11.47
CA PHE A 87 30.68 3.85 10.59
C PHE A 87 32.09 3.75 11.17
N ILE A 88 32.69 4.85 11.64
CA ILE A 88 34.02 4.85 12.25
C ILE A 88 34.04 3.91 13.47
N ARG A 89 33.00 3.95 14.31
CA ARG A 89 32.87 3.08 15.49
C ARG A 89 32.73 1.60 15.15
N GLN A 90 32.11 1.26 14.02
CA GLN A 90 31.78 -0.13 13.64
C GLN A 90 32.50 -0.59 12.37
N LYS A 91 33.52 0.13 11.92
CA LYS A 91 34.19 -0.07 10.62
C LYS A 91 34.59 -1.53 10.39
N ASN A 92 35.21 -2.14 11.39
CA ASN A 92 35.68 -3.52 11.29
C ASN A 92 34.51 -4.52 11.16
N GLU A 93 33.44 -4.33 11.92
CA GLU A 93 32.24 -5.18 11.83
C GLU A 93 31.55 -5.04 10.47
N ILE A 94 31.43 -3.80 9.97
CA ILE A 94 30.81 -3.52 8.67
C ILE A 94 31.63 -4.14 7.53
N ILE A 95 32.96 -3.98 7.53
CA ILE A 95 33.83 -4.57 6.50
C ILE A 95 33.76 -6.10 6.52
N LEU A 96 33.78 -6.71 7.71
CA LEU A 96 33.63 -8.17 7.85
C LEU A 96 32.26 -8.64 7.37
N PHE A 97 31.20 -7.91 7.70
CA PHE A 97 29.85 -8.18 7.21
C PHE A 97 29.79 -8.14 5.69
N VAL A 98 30.27 -7.06 5.05
CA VAL A 98 30.25 -6.92 3.59
C VAL A 98 30.98 -8.07 2.92
N ARG A 99 32.15 -8.47 3.45
CA ARG A 99 32.90 -9.63 2.92
C ARG A 99 32.14 -10.94 3.09
N LYS A 100 31.50 -11.15 4.24
CA LYS A 100 30.78 -12.39 4.56
C LYS A 100 29.50 -12.54 3.77
N GLU A 101 28.73 -11.47 3.61
CA GLU A 101 27.40 -11.48 3.02
C GLU A 101 27.38 -10.87 1.60
N PHE A 102 28.54 -10.70 0.97
CA PHE A 102 28.68 -10.04 -0.34
C PHE A 102 27.70 -10.57 -1.39
N THR A 103 27.54 -11.89 -1.51
CA THR A 103 26.59 -12.50 -2.44
C THR A 103 25.14 -12.13 -2.13
N THR A 104 24.76 -12.07 -0.86
CA THR A 104 23.43 -11.64 -0.42
C THR A 104 23.19 -10.17 -0.79
N LEU A 105 24.20 -9.31 -0.56
CA LEU A 105 24.12 -7.89 -0.89
C LEU A 105 23.95 -7.67 -2.40
N ILE A 106 24.78 -8.31 -3.21
CA ILE A 106 24.68 -8.25 -4.68
C ILE A 106 23.34 -8.81 -5.17
N ALA A 107 22.81 -9.87 -4.54
CA ALA A 107 21.50 -10.39 -4.91
C ALA A 107 20.37 -9.40 -4.59
N VAL A 108 20.40 -8.74 -3.42
CA VAL A 108 19.44 -7.68 -3.07
C VAL A 108 19.50 -6.55 -4.10
N GLU A 109 20.69 -6.12 -4.49
CA GLU A 109 20.89 -5.09 -5.52
C GLU A 109 20.40 -5.55 -6.90
N GLY A 110 20.70 -6.79 -7.29
CA GLY A 110 20.24 -7.37 -8.54
C GLY A 110 18.71 -7.43 -8.61
N ILE A 111 18.03 -7.79 -7.51
CA ILE A 111 16.57 -7.79 -7.44
C ILE A 111 16.01 -6.37 -7.53
N PHE A 112 16.58 -5.42 -6.78
CA PHE A 112 16.15 -4.02 -6.84
C PHE A 112 16.25 -3.49 -8.28
N ILE A 113 17.41 -3.66 -8.92
CA ILE A 113 17.67 -3.17 -10.28
C ILE A 113 16.78 -3.89 -11.31
N ALA A 114 16.64 -5.22 -11.21
CA ALA A 114 15.81 -5.98 -12.14
C ALA A 114 14.35 -5.55 -12.10
N VAL A 115 13.79 -5.38 -10.90
CA VAL A 115 12.39 -4.92 -10.73
C VAL A 115 12.24 -3.46 -11.12
N PHE A 116 13.22 -2.61 -10.82
CA PHE A 116 13.24 -1.21 -11.27
C PHE A 116 13.20 -1.13 -12.80
N ILE A 117 14.08 -1.87 -13.50
CA ILE A 117 14.12 -1.89 -14.96
C ILE A 117 12.81 -2.47 -15.52
N PHE A 118 12.29 -3.56 -14.95
CA PHE A 118 11.05 -4.18 -15.40
C PHE A 118 9.88 -3.18 -15.38
N TRP A 119 9.63 -2.52 -14.24
CA TRP A 119 8.54 -1.55 -14.14
C TRP A 119 8.81 -0.27 -14.92
N MET A 120 10.07 0.15 -15.05
CA MET A 120 10.44 1.26 -15.93
C MET A 120 10.07 0.95 -17.38
N LEU A 121 10.35 -0.25 -17.88
CA LEU A 121 9.97 -0.65 -19.23
C LEU A 121 8.45 -0.68 -19.42
N ILE A 122 7.67 -1.09 -18.42
CA ILE A 122 6.21 -1.04 -18.48
C ILE A 122 5.73 0.42 -18.55
N ARG A 123 6.19 1.28 -17.63
CA ARG A 123 5.77 2.70 -17.59
C ARG A 123 6.28 3.52 -18.77
N LEU A 124 7.36 3.12 -19.43
CA LEU A 124 7.80 3.74 -20.69
C LEU A 124 6.81 3.50 -21.85
N ASN A 125 6.01 2.43 -21.81
CA ASN A 125 4.98 2.16 -22.80
C ASN A 125 3.65 2.85 -22.46
N ASP A 126 3.35 2.99 -21.17
CA ASP A 126 2.13 3.63 -20.69
C ASP A 126 2.46 4.61 -19.54
N PRO A 127 2.98 5.82 -19.86
CA PRO A 127 3.36 6.79 -18.84
C PRO A 127 2.19 7.65 -18.37
N SER A 128 1.03 7.63 -19.04
CA SER A 128 -0.02 8.62 -18.87
C SER A 128 -0.52 8.72 -17.43
N ILE A 129 -0.87 9.94 -17.04
CA ILE A 129 -1.55 10.28 -15.79
C ILE A 129 -2.93 10.82 -16.22
N SER A 130 -3.82 9.92 -16.59
CA SER A 130 -5.10 10.28 -17.22
C SER A 130 -6.25 9.33 -16.91
N HIS A 131 -5.97 8.18 -16.32
CA HIS A 131 -6.96 7.15 -16.04
C HIS A 131 -7.29 7.13 -14.55
N THR A 132 -8.48 6.62 -14.22
CA THR A 132 -8.89 6.34 -12.83
C THR A 132 -8.55 7.49 -11.89
N GLU A 133 -7.79 7.24 -10.83
CA GLU A 133 -7.44 8.19 -9.80
C GLU A 133 -6.03 8.78 -9.98
N GLN A 134 -5.32 8.48 -11.08
CA GLN A 134 -3.98 9.02 -11.35
C GLN A 134 -3.95 10.56 -11.31
N PRO A 135 -4.95 11.30 -11.86
CA PRO A 135 -4.98 12.77 -11.75
C PRO A 135 -5.08 13.25 -10.30
N MET A 136 -5.81 12.52 -9.44
CA MET A 136 -5.97 12.82 -8.02
C MET A 136 -4.65 12.61 -7.27
N ASP A 137 -4.01 11.45 -7.48
CA ASP A 137 -2.69 11.16 -6.92
C ASP A 137 -1.64 12.19 -7.37
N PHE A 138 -1.69 12.62 -8.64
CA PHE A 138 -0.80 13.64 -9.17
C PHE A 138 -1.08 15.02 -8.61
N ALA A 139 -2.34 15.38 -8.35
CA ALA A 139 -2.71 16.61 -7.65
C ALA A 139 -2.04 16.67 -6.28
N PHE A 140 -2.15 15.60 -5.49
CA PHE A 140 -1.57 15.52 -4.16
C PHE A 140 -0.04 15.48 -4.18
N LEU A 141 0.57 14.83 -5.17
CA LEU A 141 2.02 14.88 -5.43
C LEU A 141 2.49 16.32 -5.68
N ASN A 142 1.82 17.05 -6.58
CA ASN A 142 2.19 18.43 -6.90
C ASN A 142 2.01 19.34 -5.68
N ALA A 143 0.86 19.29 -5.02
CA ALA A 143 0.57 20.09 -3.83
C ALA A 143 1.61 19.89 -2.72
N SER A 144 1.95 18.63 -2.46
CA SER A 144 2.93 18.27 -1.42
C SER A 144 4.35 18.65 -1.79
N ALA A 145 4.66 18.77 -3.09
CA ALA A 145 5.97 19.18 -3.56
C ALA A 145 6.14 20.71 -3.52
N ILE A 146 5.13 21.49 -3.91
CA ILE A 146 5.28 22.95 -4.06
C ILE A 146 5.04 23.74 -2.78
N THR A 147 4.38 23.15 -1.77
CA THR A 147 4.08 23.83 -0.51
C THR A 147 5.31 24.05 0.37
N ASN A 148 5.31 25.14 1.13
CA ASN A 148 6.29 25.39 2.19
C ASN A 148 5.80 24.98 3.59
N HIS A 149 4.51 24.65 3.73
CA HIS A 149 3.87 24.34 4.99
C HIS A 149 3.00 23.08 4.86
N PHE A 150 2.91 22.32 5.95
CA PHE A 150 2.08 21.11 5.99
C PHE A 150 1.02 21.23 7.09
N PRO A 151 -0.22 20.76 6.86
CA PRO A 151 -0.71 20.08 5.64
C PRO A 151 -0.74 20.98 4.39
N PRO A 152 -0.60 20.41 3.18
CA PRO A 152 -0.66 21.18 1.93
C PRO A 152 -2.10 21.67 1.68
N GLN A 153 -2.23 22.74 0.89
CA GLN A 153 -3.54 23.16 0.39
C GLN A 153 -4.14 22.09 -0.51
N ASP A 154 -5.46 21.98 -0.49
CA ASP A 154 -6.20 21.07 -1.35
C ASP A 154 -6.24 21.61 -2.80
N PRO A 155 -5.67 20.89 -3.78
CA PRO A 155 -5.68 21.32 -5.18
C PRO A 155 -7.08 21.51 -5.76
N TRP A 156 -8.08 20.83 -5.21
CA TRP A 156 -9.45 20.83 -5.71
C TRP A 156 -10.41 21.56 -4.79
N LEU A 157 -9.92 22.20 -3.73
CA LEU A 157 -10.75 22.99 -2.83
C LEU A 157 -9.95 24.11 -2.15
N SER A 158 -9.70 25.19 -2.88
CA SER A 158 -8.94 26.35 -2.38
C SER A 158 -9.45 26.87 -1.04
N GLY A 159 -8.51 27.25 -0.18
CA GLY A 159 -8.77 27.66 1.20
C GLY A 159 -8.89 26.51 2.20
N GLU A 160 -8.95 25.26 1.72
CA GLU A 160 -8.94 24.06 2.56
C GLU A 160 -7.60 23.30 2.43
N THR A 161 -7.29 22.43 3.39
CA THR A 161 -6.15 21.50 3.30
C THR A 161 -6.57 20.13 2.79
N ILE A 162 -5.63 19.37 2.22
CA ILE A 162 -5.86 17.98 1.81
C ILE A 162 -6.42 17.17 2.98
N ASN A 163 -7.58 16.54 2.76
CA ASN A 163 -8.21 15.61 3.70
C ASN A 163 -8.01 14.15 3.27
N TYR A 164 -6.74 13.79 3.08
CA TYR A 164 -6.31 12.49 2.57
C TYR A 164 -4.89 12.14 3.04
N TYR A 165 -4.45 10.91 2.81
CA TYR A 165 -3.12 10.44 3.20
C TYR A 165 -2.02 11.06 2.30
N TYR A 166 -1.31 12.08 2.79
CA TYR A 166 -0.36 12.81 1.95
C TYR A 166 1.14 12.51 2.16
N PHE A 167 1.51 11.66 3.13
CA PHE A 167 2.94 11.46 3.45
C PHE A 167 3.73 10.77 2.32
N GLY A 168 3.11 9.84 1.59
CA GLY A 168 3.74 9.20 0.44
C GLY A 168 4.01 10.22 -0.68
N TYR A 169 3.02 11.05 -1.00
CA TYR A 169 3.17 12.14 -1.98
C TYR A 169 4.23 13.16 -1.54
N LEU A 170 4.31 13.49 -0.25
CA LEU A 170 5.38 14.33 0.31
C LEU A 170 6.76 13.73 0.04
N ILE A 171 6.95 12.45 0.36
CA ILE A 171 8.24 11.75 0.16
C ILE A 171 8.65 11.83 -1.31
N PHE A 172 7.78 11.40 -2.23
CA PHE A 172 8.15 11.29 -3.65
C PHE A 172 8.14 12.64 -4.38
N GLY A 173 7.28 13.58 -4.00
CA GLY A 173 7.24 14.93 -4.55
C GLY A 173 8.49 15.72 -4.15
N CYS A 174 8.84 15.73 -2.87
CA CYS A 174 10.07 16.38 -2.39
C CYS A 174 11.32 15.67 -2.92
N PHE A 175 11.31 14.34 -3.05
CA PHE A 175 12.42 13.59 -3.66
C PHE A 175 12.60 13.95 -5.13
N SER A 176 11.53 14.11 -5.91
CA SER A 176 11.60 14.57 -7.31
C SER A 176 12.30 15.93 -7.41
N GLN A 177 11.91 16.88 -6.56
CA GLN A 177 12.53 18.20 -6.54
C GLN A 177 14.02 18.16 -6.13
N LEU A 178 14.37 17.30 -5.16
CA LEU A 178 15.76 17.10 -4.75
C LEU A 178 16.60 16.47 -5.86
N ALA A 179 16.02 15.55 -6.63
CA ALA A 179 16.66 14.89 -7.76
C ALA A 179 16.78 15.80 -9.00
N GLY A 180 16.08 16.95 -9.02
CA GLY A 180 15.98 17.79 -10.22
C GLY A 180 15.14 17.15 -11.32
N VAL A 181 14.12 16.38 -10.93
CA VAL A 181 13.20 15.67 -11.83
C VAL A 181 11.86 16.38 -11.84
N SER A 182 11.28 16.56 -13.02
CA SER A 182 9.93 17.10 -13.20
C SER A 182 8.89 16.19 -12.52
N LEU A 183 7.80 16.74 -11.98
CA LEU A 183 6.87 15.94 -11.16
C LEU A 183 6.09 14.92 -12.00
N GLU A 184 5.80 15.26 -13.26
CA GLU A 184 5.19 14.39 -14.27
C GLU A 184 6.05 13.14 -14.60
N VAL A 185 7.38 13.26 -14.54
CA VAL A 185 8.32 12.13 -14.63
C VAL A 185 8.49 11.45 -13.26
N GLY A 186 8.54 12.27 -12.20
CA GLY A 186 8.70 11.85 -10.81
C GLY A 186 7.58 10.94 -10.33
N TYR A 187 6.34 11.15 -10.76
CA TYR A 187 5.19 10.28 -10.50
C TYR A 187 5.46 8.84 -10.96
N ASN A 188 5.89 8.68 -12.21
CA ASN A 188 6.21 7.37 -12.78
C ASN A 188 7.44 6.74 -12.12
N LEU A 189 8.48 7.53 -11.85
CA LEU A 189 9.67 7.05 -11.12
C LEU A 189 9.36 6.65 -9.66
N ALA A 190 8.40 7.30 -9.02
CA ALA A 190 7.92 6.92 -7.68
C ALA A 190 7.30 5.52 -7.71
N LEU A 191 6.36 5.25 -8.62
CA LEU A 191 5.76 3.90 -8.80
C LEU A 191 6.84 2.82 -8.99
N ILE A 192 7.78 3.07 -9.89
CA ILE A 192 8.89 2.15 -10.20
C ILE A 192 9.76 1.91 -8.95
N THR A 193 10.06 2.97 -8.21
CA THR A 193 10.91 2.91 -7.01
C THR A 193 10.20 2.19 -5.86
N VAL A 194 8.91 2.41 -5.67
CA VAL A 194 8.08 1.73 -4.67
C VAL A 194 8.10 0.22 -4.91
N ALA A 195 7.88 -0.22 -6.16
CA ALA A 195 7.93 -1.63 -6.53
C ALA A 195 9.31 -2.24 -6.27
N ALA A 196 10.38 -1.57 -6.71
CA ALA A 196 11.75 -2.04 -6.52
C ALA A 196 12.15 -2.14 -5.03
N MET A 197 11.77 -1.16 -4.22
CA MET A 197 12.01 -1.18 -2.77
C MET A 197 11.24 -2.31 -2.08
N ALA A 198 9.97 -2.52 -2.44
CA ALA A 198 9.17 -3.60 -1.90
C ALA A 198 9.75 -4.98 -2.26
N ALA A 199 10.20 -5.17 -3.51
CA ALA A 199 10.86 -6.39 -3.95
C ALA A 199 12.16 -6.67 -3.17
N ALA A 200 13.02 -5.66 -3.01
CA ALA A 200 14.26 -5.81 -2.23
C ALA A 200 13.97 -6.15 -0.75
N ALA A 201 12.98 -5.48 -0.15
CA ALA A 201 12.61 -5.68 1.25
C ALA A 201 12.03 -7.08 1.51
N ILE A 202 11.08 -7.56 0.68
CA ILE A 202 10.50 -8.90 0.85
C ILE A 202 11.52 -10.00 0.55
N PHE A 203 12.39 -9.80 -0.46
CA PHE A 203 13.49 -10.70 -0.76
C PHE A 203 14.41 -10.86 0.46
N GLY A 204 14.81 -9.75 1.07
CA GLY A 204 15.65 -9.75 2.26
C GLY A 204 14.98 -10.41 3.46
N LEU A 205 13.71 -10.08 3.74
CA LEU A 205 12.95 -10.68 4.83
C LEU A 205 12.88 -12.21 4.69
N SER A 206 12.49 -12.71 3.51
CA SER A 206 12.35 -14.14 3.25
C SER A 206 13.69 -14.87 3.22
N SER A 207 14.74 -14.24 2.67
CA SER A 207 16.11 -14.76 2.73
C SER A 207 16.59 -14.89 4.18
N ASN A 208 16.34 -13.87 5.00
CA ASN A 208 16.66 -13.88 6.43
C ASN A 208 15.93 -14.98 7.19
N LEU A 209 14.64 -15.24 6.91
CA LEU A 209 13.90 -16.37 7.49
C LEU A 209 14.64 -17.69 7.22
N VAL A 210 15.00 -17.96 5.96
CA VAL A 210 15.68 -19.20 5.59
C VAL A 210 17.07 -19.33 6.23
N ARG A 211 17.85 -18.25 6.25
CA ARG A 211 19.19 -18.23 6.87
C ARG A 211 19.13 -18.45 8.37
N VAL A 212 18.16 -17.85 9.06
CA VAL A 212 17.93 -18.04 10.50
C VAL A 212 17.52 -19.48 10.81
N TYR A 213 16.71 -20.11 9.94
CA TYR A 213 16.35 -21.53 10.05
C TYR A 213 17.50 -22.50 9.70
N GLY A 214 18.70 -22.01 9.40
CA GLY A 214 19.87 -22.82 9.04
C GLY A 214 19.86 -23.31 7.59
N GLY A 215 19.15 -22.63 6.70
CA GLY A 215 19.20 -22.88 5.26
C GLY A 215 20.53 -22.45 4.62
N THR A 216 20.85 -23.08 3.49
CA THR A 216 22.00 -22.69 2.67
C THR A 216 21.76 -21.34 2.01
N LEU A 217 22.84 -20.65 1.63
CA LEU A 217 22.75 -19.39 0.87
C LEU A 217 21.89 -19.56 -0.38
N ARG A 218 22.09 -20.62 -1.16
CA ARG A 218 21.28 -20.92 -2.34
C ARG A 218 19.79 -20.99 -2.01
N SER A 219 19.42 -21.74 -0.97
CA SER A 219 18.01 -21.84 -0.58
C SER A 219 17.43 -20.49 -0.13
N SER A 220 18.20 -19.67 0.58
CA SER A 220 17.73 -18.35 0.99
C SER A 220 17.51 -17.39 -0.18
N LEU A 221 18.39 -17.41 -1.19
CA LEU A 221 18.24 -16.58 -2.39
C LEU A 221 17.02 -17.04 -3.21
N LEU A 222 16.83 -18.35 -3.39
CA LEU A 222 15.67 -18.89 -4.12
C LEU A 222 14.35 -18.60 -3.41
N THR A 223 14.31 -18.69 -2.08
CA THR A 223 13.11 -18.34 -1.30
C THR A 223 12.85 -16.84 -1.30
N GLY A 224 13.92 -16.03 -1.24
CA GLY A 224 13.83 -14.59 -1.46
C GLY A 224 13.17 -14.27 -2.81
N LEU A 225 13.67 -14.88 -3.89
CA LEU A 225 13.12 -14.70 -5.24
C LEU A 225 11.66 -15.17 -5.33
N LEU A 226 11.34 -16.34 -4.75
CA LEU A 226 9.97 -16.84 -4.69
C LEU A 226 9.03 -15.85 -3.98
N SER A 227 9.48 -15.20 -2.91
CA SER A 227 8.65 -14.20 -2.21
C SER A 227 8.38 -12.95 -3.05
N VAL A 228 9.34 -12.52 -3.88
CA VAL A 228 9.13 -11.43 -4.85
C VAL A 228 8.10 -11.84 -5.90
N ILE A 229 8.22 -13.07 -6.44
CA ILE A 229 7.27 -13.62 -7.42
C ILE A 229 5.87 -13.72 -6.80
N LEU A 230 5.73 -14.23 -5.58
CA LEU A 230 4.43 -14.34 -4.91
C LEU A 230 3.81 -12.99 -4.54
N LEU A 231 4.62 -11.95 -4.33
CA LEU A 231 4.11 -10.61 -4.01
C LEU A 231 3.65 -9.87 -5.27
N MET A 232 4.50 -9.83 -6.29
CA MET A 232 4.31 -8.93 -7.44
C MET A 232 4.69 -9.56 -8.78
N GLY A 233 4.74 -10.89 -8.87
CA GLY A 233 5.01 -11.64 -10.10
C GLY A 233 3.88 -12.61 -10.48
N ILE A 234 2.72 -12.51 -9.82
CA ILE A 234 1.55 -13.35 -10.03
C ILE A 234 0.26 -12.52 -9.95
N GLY A 235 -0.78 -12.95 -10.65
CA GLY A 235 -2.17 -12.57 -10.37
C GLY A 235 -2.91 -13.68 -9.61
N ASN A 236 -4.23 -13.59 -9.54
CA ASN A 236 -5.06 -14.65 -8.97
C ASN A 236 -5.51 -15.66 -10.05
N LEU A 237 -6.28 -16.68 -9.66
CA LEU A 237 -6.66 -17.78 -10.56
C LEU A 237 -7.76 -17.43 -11.57
N VAL A 238 -8.31 -16.22 -11.56
CA VAL A 238 -9.21 -15.72 -12.63
C VAL A 238 -8.51 -15.78 -13.98
N SER A 239 -7.20 -15.60 -13.99
CA SER A 239 -6.34 -15.77 -15.17
C SER A 239 -6.48 -17.15 -15.86
N GLY A 240 -6.74 -18.21 -15.09
CA GLY A 240 -7.02 -19.54 -15.61
C GLY A 240 -8.38 -19.63 -16.27
N LEU A 241 -9.38 -18.91 -15.74
CA LEU A 241 -10.68 -18.78 -16.38
C LEU A 241 -10.58 -17.97 -17.67
N GLU A 242 -9.76 -16.91 -17.69
CA GLU A 242 -9.48 -16.16 -18.92
C GLU A 242 -8.85 -17.03 -20.01
N LEU A 243 -7.92 -17.93 -19.65
CA LEU A 243 -7.37 -18.91 -20.61
C LEU A 243 -8.44 -19.83 -21.19
N ILE A 244 -9.35 -20.35 -20.35
CA ILE A 244 -10.45 -21.21 -20.80
C ILE A 244 -11.39 -20.42 -21.70
N ARG A 245 -11.75 -19.20 -21.29
CA ARG A 245 -12.64 -18.29 -22.02
C ARG A 245 -12.07 -17.91 -23.38
N ALA A 246 -10.80 -17.50 -23.42
CA ALA A 246 -10.05 -17.16 -24.62
C ALA A 246 -9.89 -18.36 -25.56
N GLY A 247 -9.88 -19.59 -25.03
CA GLY A 247 -9.93 -20.82 -25.83
C GLY A 247 -11.32 -21.18 -26.38
N GLY A 248 -12.35 -20.38 -26.11
CA GLY A 248 -13.74 -20.66 -26.50
C GLY A 248 -14.41 -21.75 -25.65
N GLY A 249 -13.86 -22.06 -24.47
CA GLY A 249 -14.41 -23.06 -23.55
C GLY A 249 -15.48 -22.50 -22.61
N GLY A 250 -16.31 -23.39 -22.07
CA GLY A 250 -17.37 -23.05 -21.10
C GLY A 250 -18.74 -22.80 -21.75
N THR A 251 -19.81 -23.26 -21.10
CA THR A 251 -21.19 -22.98 -21.50
C THR A 251 -21.69 -21.69 -20.86
N GLU A 252 -22.76 -21.09 -21.37
CA GLU A 252 -23.44 -19.93 -20.76
C GLU A 252 -23.73 -20.17 -19.27
N ARG A 253 -24.36 -21.30 -18.94
CA ARG A 253 -24.62 -21.72 -17.54
C ARG A 253 -23.36 -21.82 -16.67
N PHE A 254 -22.21 -22.16 -17.26
CA PHE A 254 -20.96 -22.21 -16.51
C PHE A 254 -20.48 -20.80 -16.18
N TRP A 255 -20.53 -19.86 -17.13
CA TRP A 255 -20.14 -18.48 -16.93
C TRP A 255 -21.10 -17.73 -15.99
N ASP A 256 -22.41 -17.97 -16.12
CA ASP A 256 -23.42 -17.52 -15.16
C ASP A 256 -23.11 -18.03 -13.74
N TRP A 257 -22.71 -19.30 -13.61
CA TRP A 257 -22.31 -19.86 -12.32
C TRP A 257 -20.98 -19.28 -11.85
N VAL A 258 -20.01 -19.00 -12.71
CA VAL A 258 -18.75 -18.35 -12.33
C VAL A 258 -19.04 -16.98 -11.71
N ASN A 259 -19.96 -16.20 -12.30
CA ASN A 259 -20.41 -14.89 -11.82
C ASN A 259 -19.25 -13.98 -11.39
N VAL A 260 -18.25 -13.83 -12.27
CA VAL A 260 -17.20 -12.81 -12.13
C VAL A 260 -17.61 -11.66 -13.05
N LYS A 261 -17.57 -10.43 -12.55
CA LYS A 261 -18.08 -9.27 -13.28
C LYS A 261 -17.43 -9.16 -14.66
N ASP A 262 -18.27 -8.92 -15.68
CA ASP A 262 -17.89 -8.80 -17.10
C ASP A 262 -17.29 -10.08 -17.72
N MET A 263 -17.56 -11.26 -17.15
CA MET A 263 -17.09 -12.58 -17.59
C MET A 263 -18.26 -13.53 -17.91
N ASP A 264 -19.13 -13.12 -18.84
CA ASP A 264 -20.47 -13.71 -18.97
C ASP A 264 -20.57 -14.81 -20.05
N GLU A 265 -19.57 -14.94 -20.92
CA GLU A 265 -19.62 -15.89 -22.04
C GLU A 265 -18.23 -16.41 -22.46
N ALA A 266 -18.21 -17.53 -23.18
CA ALA A 266 -17.01 -18.02 -23.86
C ALA A 266 -16.67 -17.09 -25.03
N LYS A 267 -15.38 -16.72 -25.18
CA LYS A 267 -14.98 -15.79 -26.24
C LYS A 267 -13.65 -16.19 -26.84
N LEU A 268 -13.73 -16.91 -27.96
CA LEU A 268 -12.55 -17.39 -28.68
C LEU A 268 -11.67 -16.20 -29.11
N SER A 269 -10.42 -16.21 -28.66
CA SER A 269 -9.43 -15.22 -29.03
C SER A 269 -8.51 -15.76 -30.13
N PRO A 270 -8.15 -14.94 -31.15
CA PRO A 270 -7.13 -15.30 -32.13
C PRO A 270 -5.71 -15.29 -31.55
N THR A 271 -5.53 -14.80 -30.33
CA THR A 271 -4.25 -14.68 -29.63
C THR A 271 -4.21 -15.55 -28.38
N TRP A 272 -3.02 -15.74 -27.81
CA TRP A 272 -2.84 -16.48 -26.56
C TRP A 272 -3.35 -15.72 -25.31
N HIS A 273 -3.69 -14.43 -25.47
CA HIS A 273 -4.33 -13.57 -24.47
C HIS A 273 -5.70 -13.09 -24.97
N PRO A 274 -6.63 -12.65 -24.09
CA PRO A 274 -7.89 -12.07 -24.51
C PRO A 274 -7.66 -10.91 -25.50
N SER A 275 -8.29 -10.99 -26.68
CA SER A 275 -8.17 -10.01 -27.77
C SER A 275 -9.17 -8.85 -27.64
N GLU A 276 -9.89 -8.80 -26.53
CA GLU A 276 -10.82 -7.72 -26.23
C GLU A 276 -10.02 -6.45 -25.97
N SER A 277 -10.35 -5.37 -26.68
CA SER A 277 -9.80 -4.06 -26.36
C SER A 277 -10.26 -3.62 -24.97
N GLY A 278 -9.42 -2.88 -24.26
CA GLY A 278 -9.78 -2.24 -23.00
C GLY A 278 -9.49 -3.06 -21.74
N TRP A 279 -10.40 -2.99 -20.78
CA TRP A 279 -10.14 -3.24 -19.36
C TRP A 279 -10.37 -4.70 -18.92
N TRP A 280 -10.21 -5.68 -19.82
CA TRP A 280 -10.48 -7.09 -19.53
C TRP A 280 -9.73 -7.62 -18.29
N TRP A 281 -8.51 -7.11 -18.07
CA TRP A 281 -7.65 -7.47 -16.95
C TRP A 281 -8.17 -6.99 -15.58
N TRP A 282 -9.18 -6.11 -15.56
CA TRP A 282 -9.85 -5.66 -14.32
C TRP A 282 -10.70 -6.73 -13.67
N ARG A 283 -11.20 -7.70 -14.45
CA ARG A 283 -12.04 -8.79 -13.94
C ARG A 283 -11.35 -9.59 -12.83
N ALA A 284 -10.01 -9.69 -12.89
CA ALA A 284 -9.19 -10.30 -11.85
C ALA A 284 -9.30 -9.60 -10.49
N THR A 285 -9.85 -8.40 -10.39
CA THR A 285 -10.04 -7.69 -9.11
C THR A 285 -11.51 -7.50 -8.74
N ARG A 286 -12.44 -7.86 -9.63
CA ARG A 286 -13.91 -7.75 -9.47
C ARG A 286 -14.54 -9.13 -9.32
N VAL A 287 -13.94 -9.94 -8.45
CA VAL A 287 -14.25 -11.38 -8.31
C VAL A 287 -15.43 -11.62 -7.37
N ILE A 288 -15.51 -10.85 -6.28
CA ILE A 288 -16.53 -11.02 -5.26
C ILE A 288 -17.63 -9.99 -5.53
N ASP A 289 -18.76 -10.50 -5.97
CA ASP A 289 -19.99 -9.76 -6.19
C ASP A 289 -21.20 -10.67 -5.99
N THR A 290 -22.28 -10.14 -5.39
CA THR A 290 -23.58 -10.78 -5.33
C THR A 290 -24.53 -9.98 -6.20
N THR A 291 -25.13 -10.62 -7.20
CA THR A 291 -26.00 -9.97 -8.18
C THR A 291 -27.43 -10.49 -8.08
N GLU A 292 -28.41 -9.59 -8.13
CA GLU A 292 -29.84 -9.89 -8.18
C GLU A 292 -30.49 -9.01 -9.26
N ASP A 293 -31.22 -9.61 -10.20
CA ASP A 293 -31.83 -8.92 -11.35
C ASP A 293 -30.88 -7.99 -12.11
N GLY A 294 -29.61 -8.40 -12.26
CA GLY A 294 -28.57 -7.61 -12.93
C GLY A 294 -28.02 -6.43 -12.11
N LYS A 295 -28.44 -6.26 -10.85
CA LYS A 295 -27.90 -5.26 -9.92
C LYS A 295 -26.89 -5.90 -8.99
N SER A 296 -25.75 -5.25 -8.82
CA SER A 296 -24.76 -5.64 -7.83
C SER A 296 -25.17 -5.18 -6.43
N LEU A 297 -25.14 -6.11 -5.48
CA LEU A 297 -25.52 -5.93 -4.08
C LEU A 297 -24.33 -6.00 -3.12
N ASP A 298 -23.25 -6.68 -3.50
CA ASP A 298 -22.01 -6.83 -2.71
C ASP A 298 -20.78 -6.58 -3.59
N TYR A 299 -20.80 -5.46 -4.32
CA TYR A 299 -19.65 -5.08 -5.14
C TYR A 299 -18.42 -4.86 -4.27
N THR A 300 -17.34 -5.59 -4.54
CA THR A 300 -16.08 -5.41 -3.84
C THR A 300 -14.88 -5.39 -4.78
N ILE A 301 -13.74 -4.91 -4.25
CA ILE A 301 -12.48 -4.79 -4.97
C ILE A 301 -11.43 -5.64 -4.25
N THR A 302 -10.71 -6.47 -5.02
CA THR A 302 -9.69 -7.41 -4.51
C THR A 302 -8.38 -7.25 -5.29
N GLU A 303 -7.78 -6.07 -5.19
CA GLU A 303 -6.48 -5.82 -5.83
C GLU A 303 -5.36 -6.64 -5.20
N PHE A 304 -4.34 -6.90 -6.03
CA PHE A 304 -3.06 -7.48 -5.64
C PHE A 304 -1.93 -6.65 -6.24
N PRO A 305 -0.70 -6.69 -5.71
CA PRO A 305 0.34 -5.72 -6.06
C PRO A 305 0.63 -5.60 -7.57
N PHE A 306 0.67 -6.70 -8.31
CA PHE A 306 0.90 -6.63 -9.77
C PHE A 306 -0.20 -5.81 -10.49
N PHE A 307 -1.46 -5.96 -10.10
CA PHE A 307 -2.56 -5.16 -10.64
C PHE A 307 -2.33 -3.67 -10.34
N SER A 308 -2.10 -3.30 -9.08
CA SER A 308 -2.00 -1.89 -8.68
C SER A 308 -0.79 -1.19 -9.34
N PHE A 309 0.34 -1.87 -9.49
CA PHE A 309 1.49 -1.30 -10.21
C PHE A 309 1.27 -1.20 -11.73
N THR A 310 0.48 -2.09 -12.32
CA THR A 310 0.09 -1.98 -13.74
C THR A 310 -0.91 -0.84 -13.94
N LEU A 311 -1.88 -0.69 -13.04
CA LEU A 311 -2.84 0.41 -13.04
C LEU A 311 -2.13 1.76 -12.95
N GLY A 312 -1.11 1.87 -12.10
CA GLY A 312 -0.28 3.07 -12.00
C GLY A 312 -0.93 4.20 -11.20
N ASP A 313 -1.93 3.90 -10.38
CA ASP A 313 -2.38 4.80 -9.32
C ASP A 313 -1.28 4.79 -8.24
N LEU A 314 -0.70 5.96 -7.95
CA LEU A 314 0.29 6.16 -6.89
C LEU A 314 -0.44 6.25 -5.54
N HIS A 315 -1.39 5.35 -5.35
CA HIS A 315 -2.34 5.37 -4.25
C HIS A 315 -1.65 5.00 -2.92
N PRO A 316 -2.21 5.38 -1.76
CA PRO A 316 -1.47 5.23 -0.51
C PRO A 316 -1.16 3.78 -0.10
N HIS A 317 -2.00 2.79 -0.42
CA HIS A 317 -1.69 1.37 -0.16
C HIS A 317 -0.54 0.83 -1.03
N VAL A 318 -0.33 1.40 -2.22
CA VAL A 318 0.80 1.06 -3.09
C VAL A 318 2.09 1.62 -2.48
N MET A 319 2.08 2.91 -2.14
CA MET A 319 3.23 3.58 -1.53
C MET A 319 3.61 3.02 -0.16
N SER A 320 2.66 2.46 0.60
CA SER A 320 2.92 1.89 1.92
C SER A 320 3.66 0.55 1.89
N LEU A 321 3.61 -0.19 0.79
CA LEU A 321 4.15 -1.55 0.66
C LEU A 321 5.62 -1.72 1.13
N PRO A 322 6.59 -0.88 0.72
CA PRO A 322 7.96 -0.96 1.25
C PRO A 322 8.06 -0.64 2.75
N PHE A 323 7.21 0.24 3.29
CA PHE A 323 7.17 0.58 4.72
C PHE A 323 6.54 -0.53 5.55
N PHE A 324 5.55 -1.23 5.00
CA PHE A 324 4.97 -2.43 5.61
C PHE A 324 6.05 -3.50 5.79
N LEU A 325 6.88 -3.72 4.76
CA LEU A 325 7.97 -4.68 4.80
C LEU A 325 9.12 -4.26 5.73
N ILE A 326 9.39 -2.96 5.91
CA ILE A 326 10.30 -2.47 6.97
C ILE A 326 9.80 -2.93 8.33
N ALA A 327 8.56 -2.59 8.67
CA ALA A 327 8.02 -2.86 10.00
C ALA A 327 7.90 -4.38 10.24
N ALA A 328 7.48 -5.18 9.26
CA ALA A 328 7.51 -6.65 9.35
C ALA A 328 8.93 -7.19 9.62
N THR A 329 9.94 -6.64 8.96
CA THR A 329 11.36 -7.02 9.16
C THR A 329 11.86 -6.61 10.55
N LEU A 330 11.50 -5.42 11.04
CA LEU A 330 11.84 -4.95 12.38
C LEU A 330 11.16 -5.80 13.46
N ILE A 331 9.90 -6.22 13.26
CA ILE A 331 9.18 -7.13 14.16
C ILE A 331 9.88 -8.50 14.19
N PHE A 332 10.29 -9.04 13.03
CA PHE A 332 11.04 -10.28 12.98
C PHE A 332 12.40 -10.18 13.69
N ASN A 333 13.16 -9.10 13.45
CA ASN A 333 14.40 -8.80 14.16
C ASN A 333 14.17 -8.68 15.69
N PHE A 334 13.08 -8.05 16.11
CA PHE A 334 12.68 -7.98 17.51
C PHE A 334 12.35 -9.37 18.08
N MET A 335 11.67 -10.23 17.31
CA MET A 335 11.34 -11.58 17.73
C MET A 335 12.59 -12.38 18.08
N LEU A 336 13.64 -12.28 17.24
CA LEU A 336 14.93 -12.95 17.43
C LEU A 336 15.85 -12.30 18.46
N SER A 337 15.49 -11.13 19.00
CA SER A 337 16.30 -10.43 19.99
C SER A 337 16.35 -11.22 21.32
N PRO A 338 17.54 -11.31 21.96
CA PRO A 338 17.78 -12.14 23.15
C PRO A 338 17.15 -11.58 24.44
N ASN A 339 16.30 -10.55 24.33
CA ASN A 339 15.58 -10.01 25.48
C ASN A 339 14.78 -11.13 26.13
N LYS A 340 15.19 -11.50 27.35
CA LYS A 340 14.40 -12.37 28.22
C LYS A 340 13.11 -11.64 28.54
N ALA A 341 12.06 -11.92 27.76
CA ALA A 341 10.69 -11.63 28.14
C ALA A 341 10.47 -12.32 29.48
N GLY A 342 10.52 -11.61 30.60
CA GLY A 342 10.54 -12.29 31.91
C GLY A 342 10.94 -11.44 33.11
N LYS A 343 11.66 -10.32 32.94
CA LYS A 343 11.63 -9.27 33.96
C LYS A 343 10.48 -8.32 33.62
N VAL A 344 9.30 -8.64 34.15
CA VAL A 344 7.96 -8.01 33.98
C VAL A 344 7.91 -6.48 34.27
N TRP A 345 9.06 -5.85 34.53
CA TRP A 345 9.21 -4.49 35.07
C TRP A 345 10.34 -3.65 34.42
N GLY A 346 11.05 -4.15 33.41
CA GLY A 346 12.15 -3.39 32.79
C GLY A 346 11.89 -3.03 31.33
N PHE A 347 11.90 -1.73 31.00
CA PHE A 347 12.02 -1.29 29.60
C PHE A 347 13.30 -1.88 28.96
N PRO A 348 13.25 -2.28 27.69
CA PRO A 348 14.44 -2.77 26.99
C PRO A 348 15.52 -1.69 26.95
N LYS A 349 16.77 -2.10 27.19
CA LYS A 349 17.94 -1.22 27.14
C LYS A 349 18.76 -1.47 25.87
N GLY A 350 19.58 -0.50 25.48
CA GLY A 350 20.53 -0.64 24.37
C GLY A 350 19.86 -0.82 23.01
N SER A 351 20.34 -1.77 22.20
CA SER A 351 19.90 -1.95 20.81
C SER A 351 18.42 -2.28 20.65
N SER A 352 17.77 -2.85 21.66
CA SER A 352 16.34 -3.13 21.58
C SER A 352 15.47 -1.89 21.72
N LEU A 353 15.92 -0.88 22.47
CA LEU A 353 15.23 0.41 22.49
C LEU A 353 15.30 1.08 21.11
N LEU A 354 16.45 0.99 20.45
CA LEU A 354 16.63 1.52 19.10
C LEU A 354 15.68 0.83 18.09
N VAL A 355 15.56 -0.51 18.14
CA VAL A 355 14.59 -1.25 17.32
C VAL A 355 13.16 -0.80 17.57
N LEU A 356 12.77 -0.62 18.84
CA LEU A 356 11.41 -0.17 19.17
C LEU A 356 11.15 1.28 18.74
N ALA A 357 12.12 2.18 18.89
CA ALA A 357 12.00 3.56 18.43
C ALA A 357 11.87 3.63 16.90
N THR A 358 12.69 2.89 16.16
CA THR A 358 12.56 2.80 14.70
C THR A 358 11.23 2.16 14.31
N LEU A 359 10.80 1.11 15.01
CA LEU A 359 9.49 0.49 14.76
C LEU A 359 8.33 1.46 15.02
N SER A 360 8.36 2.24 16.10
CA SER A 360 7.35 3.28 16.37
C SER A 360 7.30 4.33 15.26
N LEU A 361 8.46 4.82 14.82
CA LEU A 361 8.53 5.77 13.70
C LEU A 361 8.00 5.17 12.39
N SER A 362 8.34 3.92 12.08
CA SER A 362 7.83 3.20 10.90
C SER A 362 6.32 2.93 10.98
N LEU A 363 5.80 2.54 12.15
CA LEU A 363 4.38 2.32 12.35
C LEU A 363 3.59 3.62 12.25
N GLY A 364 4.10 4.73 12.79
CA GLY A 364 3.48 6.04 12.62
C GLY A 364 3.48 6.52 11.16
N ALA A 365 4.58 6.27 10.42
CA ALA A 365 4.63 6.52 8.98
C ALA A 365 3.57 5.72 8.22
N LEU A 366 3.38 4.44 8.57
CA LEU A 366 2.30 3.63 8.02
C LEU A 366 0.93 4.20 8.39
N GLY A 367 0.74 4.70 9.60
CA GLY A 367 -0.50 5.35 10.02
C GLY A 367 -0.86 6.58 9.17
N PHE A 368 0.16 7.27 8.68
CA PHE A 368 0.06 8.49 7.89
C PHE A 368 0.02 8.22 6.37
N ILE A 369 0.60 7.12 5.89
CA ILE A 369 0.49 6.70 4.49
C ILE A 369 -0.81 5.90 4.28
N ASN A 370 -1.06 4.88 5.09
CA ASN A 370 -2.24 4.03 4.97
C ASN A 370 -2.62 3.46 6.35
N PHE A 371 -3.57 4.10 7.02
CA PHE A 371 -3.88 3.86 8.43
C PHE A 371 -4.06 2.38 8.82
N ILE A 372 -4.66 1.58 7.93
CA ILE A 372 -4.93 0.17 8.22
C ILE A 372 -3.65 -0.67 8.32
N ASP A 373 -2.54 -0.25 7.70
CA ASP A 373 -1.24 -0.92 7.82
C ASP A 373 -0.63 -0.76 9.21
N LEU A 374 -0.83 0.41 9.85
CA LEU A 374 -0.46 0.61 11.26
C LEU A 374 -1.20 -0.39 12.14
N VAL A 375 -2.51 -0.55 11.95
CA VAL A 375 -3.35 -1.46 12.75
C VAL A 375 -2.84 -2.89 12.60
N THR A 376 -2.65 -3.35 11.38
CA THR A 376 -2.21 -4.72 11.08
C THR A 376 -0.82 -5.01 11.63
N LEU A 377 0.16 -4.12 11.44
CA LEU A 377 1.52 -4.37 11.93
C LEU A 377 1.69 -4.15 13.43
N TRP A 378 0.93 -3.25 14.03
CA TRP A 378 0.87 -3.16 15.50
C TRP A 378 0.25 -4.42 16.10
N PHE A 379 -0.78 -4.98 15.47
CA PHE A 379 -1.35 -6.27 15.88
C PHE A 379 -0.31 -7.39 15.78
N ILE A 380 0.42 -7.50 14.67
CA ILE A 380 1.49 -8.51 14.51
C ILE A 380 2.58 -8.33 15.57
N PHE A 381 3.00 -7.09 15.84
CA PHE A 381 3.96 -6.80 16.91
C PHE A 381 3.43 -7.25 18.29
N THR A 382 2.16 -6.97 18.56
CA THR A 382 1.48 -7.39 19.80
C THR A 382 1.38 -8.92 19.89
N ALA A 383 1.06 -9.61 18.80
CA ALA A 383 1.02 -11.06 18.74
C ALA A 383 2.42 -11.67 18.95
N VAL A 384 3.46 -11.12 18.33
CA VAL A 384 4.85 -11.57 18.53
C VAL A 384 5.31 -11.35 19.97
N THR A 385 5.03 -10.18 20.57
CA THR A 385 5.36 -9.92 21.99
C THR A 385 4.56 -10.82 22.93
N PHE A 386 3.30 -11.10 22.62
CA PHE A 386 2.46 -12.04 23.36
C PHE A 386 3.02 -13.46 23.30
N VAL A 387 3.32 -13.98 22.11
CA VAL A 387 3.95 -15.31 21.94
C VAL A 387 5.26 -15.39 22.74
N LYS A 388 6.08 -14.33 22.72
CA LYS A 388 7.32 -14.24 23.51
C LYS A 388 7.11 -14.31 25.02
N THR A 389 6.17 -13.51 25.54
CA THR A 389 5.88 -13.41 26.98
C THR A 389 5.14 -14.64 27.50
N TYR A 390 4.27 -15.24 26.69
CA TYR A 390 3.49 -16.42 27.04
C TYR A 390 4.33 -17.68 27.18
N ALA A 391 5.37 -17.83 26.38
CA ALA A 391 6.33 -18.91 26.58
C ALA A 391 7.08 -18.79 27.92
N ALA A 392 7.40 -17.56 28.34
CA ALA A 392 8.20 -17.29 29.53
C ALA A 392 7.42 -17.20 30.85
N THR A 393 6.12 -16.91 30.80
CA THR A 393 5.24 -16.87 31.98
C THR A 393 4.30 -18.07 32.02
N ASN A 394 3.55 -18.27 33.11
CA ASN A 394 2.62 -19.40 33.27
C ASN A 394 1.13 -19.01 33.12
N GLY A 395 0.80 -17.81 32.64
CA GLY A 395 -0.60 -17.36 32.57
C GLY A 395 -0.89 -16.37 31.45
N PHE A 396 -2.08 -16.50 30.85
CA PHE A 396 -2.60 -15.63 29.79
C PHE A 396 -2.58 -14.16 30.19
N ILE A 397 -3.14 -13.82 31.36
CA ILE A 397 -3.28 -12.44 31.84
C ILE A 397 -1.91 -11.77 32.00
N SER A 398 -0.94 -12.45 32.61
CA SER A 398 0.44 -11.91 32.77
C SER A 398 1.12 -11.68 31.42
N SER A 399 0.88 -12.56 30.45
CA SER A 399 1.41 -12.44 29.08
C SER A 399 0.77 -11.27 28.33
N LEU A 400 -0.56 -11.12 28.44
CA LEU A 400 -1.30 -10.02 27.85
C LEU A 400 -0.86 -8.67 28.41
N PHE A 401 -0.75 -8.52 29.73
CA PHE A 401 -0.20 -7.29 30.32
C PHE A 401 1.26 -7.08 29.95
N GLY A 402 2.05 -8.16 29.85
CA GLY A 402 3.45 -8.10 29.40
C GLY A 402 3.60 -7.61 27.96
N SER A 403 2.75 -8.08 27.04
CA SER A 403 2.74 -7.62 25.65
C SER A 403 2.26 -6.18 25.56
N LEU A 404 1.16 -5.81 26.24
CA LEU A 404 0.62 -4.45 26.24
C LEU A 404 1.58 -3.42 26.85
N LYS A 405 2.39 -3.78 27.85
CA LYS A 405 3.44 -2.90 28.40
C LYS A 405 4.52 -2.53 27.38
N LEU A 406 4.71 -3.33 26.32
CA LEU A 406 5.64 -3.02 25.23
C LEU A 406 4.90 -2.44 24.01
N ALA A 407 3.80 -3.05 23.61
CA ALA A 407 3.00 -2.65 22.45
C ALA A 407 2.29 -1.31 22.65
N GLY A 408 1.83 -1.02 23.87
CA GLY A 408 1.16 0.23 24.22
C GLY A 408 2.05 1.47 24.02
N PRO A 409 3.24 1.54 24.65
CA PRO A 409 4.17 2.63 24.39
C PRO A 409 4.60 2.73 22.94
N VAL A 410 4.81 1.60 22.24
CA VAL A 410 5.15 1.62 20.82
C VAL A 410 4.06 2.30 20.00
N LEU A 411 2.79 1.95 20.22
CA LEU A 411 1.64 2.60 19.57
C LEU A 411 1.51 4.07 19.95
N LEU A 412 1.65 4.38 21.23
CA LEU A 412 1.58 5.75 21.72
C LEU A 412 2.62 6.62 21.03
N PHE A 413 3.89 6.17 20.95
CA PHE A 413 4.93 6.89 20.24
C PHE A 413 4.68 6.94 18.73
N SER A 414 4.11 5.90 18.12
CA SER A 414 3.71 5.93 16.70
C SER A 414 2.66 7.01 16.41
N VAL A 415 1.71 7.24 17.33
CA VAL A 415 0.67 8.28 17.17
C VAL A 415 1.23 9.66 17.51
N VAL A 416 1.92 9.79 18.65
CA VAL A 416 2.46 11.08 19.13
C VAL A 416 3.50 11.65 18.17
N ALA A 417 4.34 10.80 17.57
CA ALA A 417 5.33 11.23 16.58
C ALA A 417 4.71 11.88 15.33
N TYR A 418 3.42 11.63 15.07
CA TYR A 418 2.69 12.10 13.90
C TYR A 418 1.43 12.92 14.28
N LEU A 419 1.40 13.44 15.51
CA LEU A 419 0.24 14.15 16.06
C LEU A 419 -0.26 15.32 15.19
N PRO A 420 0.61 16.14 14.55
CA PRO A 420 0.14 17.20 13.64
C PRO A 420 -0.79 16.68 12.53
N PHE A 421 -0.51 15.51 11.95
CA PHE A 421 -1.36 14.90 10.93
C PHE A 421 -2.72 14.48 11.50
N TYR A 422 -2.73 13.79 12.64
CA TYR A 422 -3.97 13.30 13.24
C TYR A 422 -4.91 14.43 13.71
N PHE A 423 -4.39 15.62 14.01
CA PHE A 423 -5.23 16.78 14.30
C PHE A 423 -5.82 17.44 13.04
N SER A 424 -5.17 17.32 11.89
CA SER A 424 -5.66 17.87 10.62
C SER A 424 -6.50 16.91 9.78
N PHE A 425 -6.55 15.62 10.15
CA PHE A 425 -7.18 14.57 9.35
C PHE A 425 -8.51 14.10 9.98
N PRO A 426 -9.66 14.63 9.55
CA PRO A 426 -10.96 14.08 9.92
C PRO A 426 -11.17 12.70 9.25
N SER A 427 -11.72 11.75 10.00
CA SER A 427 -11.92 10.38 9.51
C SER A 427 -13.11 10.27 8.56
N GLN A 428 -12.94 9.47 7.51
CA GLN A 428 -14.01 9.07 6.58
C GLN A 428 -14.86 7.90 7.12
N ALA A 429 -14.39 7.21 8.17
CA ALA A 429 -15.07 6.06 8.74
C ALA A 429 -16.12 6.49 9.77
N HIS A 430 -17.34 5.96 9.64
CA HIS A 430 -18.45 6.20 10.56
C HIS A 430 -18.53 5.19 11.71
N GLY A 431 -17.81 4.07 11.60
CA GLY A 431 -17.79 3.02 12.61
C GLY A 431 -17.53 1.64 12.02
N ILE A 432 -17.82 0.60 12.81
CA ILE A 432 -17.77 -0.80 12.40
C ILE A 432 -19.19 -1.35 12.47
N SER A 433 -19.66 -1.98 11.39
CA SER A 433 -20.93 -2.70 11.33
C SER A 433 -20.73 -4.18 11.02
N THR A 434 -21.75 -4.99 11.26
CA THR A 434 -21.76 -6.40 10.86
C THR A 434 -22.09 -6.55 9.38
N VAL A 435 -21.49 -7.56 8.73
CA VAL A 435 -21.91 -8.04 7.41
C VAL A 435 -23.06 -9.03 7.64
N ASN A 436 -24.22 -8.77 7.03
CA ASN A 436 -25.45 -9.52 7.31
C ASN A 436 -25.83 -10.44 6.16
N ASP A 437 -26.04 -9.88 4.96
CA ASP A 437 -26.77 -10.55 3.88
C ASP A 437 -25.89 -11.28 2.87
N TYR A 438 -24.60 -10.94 2.83
CA TYR A 438 -23.67 -11.44 1.81
C TYR A 438 -22.49 -12.21 2.40
N VAL A 439 -22.01 -13.19 1.66
CA VAL A 439 -20.80 -13.98 1.93
C VAL A 439 -20.02 -14.12 0.65
N THR A 440 -18.70 -14.18 0.76
CA THR A 440 -17.89 -14.56 -0.38
C THR A 440 -18.17 -16.01 -0.77
N ARG A 441 -18.49 -16.28 -2.04
CA ARG A 441 -18.69 -17.66 -2.50
C ARG A 441 -17.37 -18.45 -2.32
N PRO A 442 -17.40 -19.71 -1.84
CA PRO A 442 -16.19 -20.51 -1.70
C PRO A 442 -15.36 -20.63 -2.98
N PHE A 443 -16.02 -20.65 -4.14
CA PHE A 443 -15.36 -20.62 -5.45
C PHE A 443 -14.61 -19.31 -5.70
N HIS A 444 -15.21 -18.16 -5.44
CA HIS A 444 -14.55 -16.84 -5.55
C HIS A 444 -13.39 -16.72 -4.57
N PHE A 445 -13.57 -17.18 -3.33
CA PHE A 445 -12.49 -17.25 -2.34
C PHE A 445 -11.32 -18.10 -2.84
N PHE A 446 -11.62 -19.25 -3.46
CA PHE A 446 -10.62 -20.11 -4.07
C PHE A 446 -9.91 -19.45 -5.25
N LEU A 447 -10.62 -18.69 -6.10
CA LEU A 447 -10.01 -17.98 -7.21
C LEU A 447 -8.96 -16.96 -6.72
N ILE A 448 -9.24 -16.26 -5.63
CA ILE A 448 -8.32 -15.27 -5.06
C ILE A 448 -7.17 -15.93 -4.32
N TRP A 449 -7.45 -16.89 -3.43
CA TRP A 449 -6.48 -17.40 -2.45
C TRP A 449 -5.90 -18.78 -2.76
N GLY A 450 -6.40 -19.47 -3.79
CA GLY A 450 -6.14 -20.89 -4.05
C GLY A 450 -4.66 -21.26 -4.06
N LEU A 451 -3.81 -20.50 -4.76
CA LEU A 451 -2.35 -20.72 -4.78
C LEU A 451 -1.75 -20.69 -3.35
N PHE A 452 -2.10 -19.68 -2.56
CA PHE A 452 -1.60 -19.55 -1.19
C PHE A 452 -2.13 -20.67 -0.29
N LEU A 453 -3.41 -21.04 -0.40
CA LEU A 453 -4.01 -22.13 0.37
C LEU A 453 -3.33 -23.47 0.10
N PHE A 454 -2.97 -23.75 -1.16
CA PHE A 454 -2.26 -24.96 -1.54
C PHE A 454 -0.82 -25.03 -1.02
N VAL A 455 -0.22 -23.92 -0.60
CA VAL A 455 1.09 -23.89 0.05
C VAL A 455 0.97 -23.85 1.58
N ILE A 456 0.11 -22.99 2.11
CA ILE A 456 -0.04 -22.73 3.54
C ILE A 456 -0.67 -23.94 4.26
N THR A 457 -1.72 -24.56 3.70
CA THR A 457 -2.41 -25.67 4.37
C THR A 457 -1.47 -26.87 4.58
N PRO A 458 -0.75 -27.38 3.55
CA PRO A 458 0.24 -28.43 3.76
C PRO A 458 1.37 -28.01 4.70
N TYR A 459 1.80 -26.75 4.64
CA TYR A 459 2.83 -26.22 5.54
C TYR A 459 2.38 -26.32 7.01
N LEU A 460 1.17 -25.88 7.36
CA LEU A 460 0.60 -26.01 8.70
C LEU A 460 0.50 -27.48 9.16
N LEU A 461 0.02 -28.36 8.28
CA LEU A 461 -0.12 -29.80 8.57
C LEU A 461 1.22 -30.50 8.79
N VAL A 462 2.26 -30.08 8.08
CA VAL A 462 3.62 -30.62 8.24
C VAL A 462 4.29 -30.06 9.49
N GLU A 463 4.02 -28.80 9.84
CA GLU A 463 4.51 -28.19 11.08
C GLU A 463 3.84 -28.78 12.33
N SER A 464 2.57 -29.16 12.28
CA SER A 464 1.89 -29.81 13.40
C SER A 464 2.54 -31.12 13.82
N LYS A 465 3.12 -31.87 12.86
CA LYS A 465 3.88 -33.10 13.15
C LYS A 465 5.11 -32.85 14.02
N SER A 466 5.73 -31.66 13.93
CA SER A 466 6.89 -31.31 14.75
C SER A 466 6.55 -31.15 16.24
N ILE A 467 5.26 -31.01 16.57
CA ILE A 467 4.78 -30.73 17.94
C ILE A 467 4.15 -31.99 18.58
N ILE A 468 3.87 -33.05 17.80
CA ILE A 468 3.29 -34.32 18.28
C ILE A 468 3.99 -34.87 19.54
N PRO A 469 5.33 -34.91 19.65
CA PRO A 469 6.01 -35.47 20.83
C PRO A 469 5.71 -34.72 22.14
N LEU A 470 5.13 -33.53 22.07
CA LEU A 470 4.97 -32.60 23.18
C LEU A 470 3.54 -32.54 23.70
N TRP A 471 2.61 -33.27 23.09
CA TRP A 471 1.19 -33.26 23.46
C TRP A 471 0.93 -33.62 24.92
N ARG A 472 1.86 -34.35 25.57
CA ARG A 472 1.78 -34.71 26.99
C ARG A 472 2.16 -33.57 27.95
N GLN A 473 2.66 -32.44 27.46
CA GLN A 473 3.06 -31.31 28.31
C GLN A 473 1.87 -30.44 28.73
N PHE A 474 1.82 -30.05 30.01
CA PHE A 474 0.73 -29.28 30.61
C PHE A 474 0.35 -28.01 29.83
N LYS A 475 1.35 -27.23 29.36
CA LYS A 475 1.12 -25.99 28.60
C LYS A 475 0.46 -26.23 27.22
N GLN A 476 0.55 -27.41 26.61
CA GLN A 476 -0.09 -27.65 25.31
C GLN A 476 -1.62 -27.61 25.40
N ARG A 477 -2.19 -28.02 26.53
CA ARG A 477 -3.64 -27.91 26.77
C ARG A 477 -4.08 -26.45 26.84
N SER A 478 -3.34 -25.60 27.54
CA SER A 478 -3.60 -24.15 27.57
C SER A 478 -3.40 -23.47 26.22
N ASN A 479 -2.40 -23.90 25.43
CA ASN A 479 -2.18 -23.38 24.07
C ASN A 479 -3.39 -23.69 23.17
N LEU A 480 -3.89 -24.92 23.23
CA LEU A 480 -5.06 -25.34 22.46
C LEU A 480 -6.32 -24.58 22.90
N ALA A 481 -6.59 -24.51 24.21
CA ALA A 481 -7.74 -23.77 24.74
C ALA A 481 -7.71 -22.29 24.33
N LEU A 482 -6.55 -21.64 24.43
CA LEU A 482 -6.37 -20.27 24.00
C LEU A 482 -6.57 -20.11 22.49
N SER A 483 -6.04 -21.04 21.69
CA SER A 483 -6.18 -20.99 20.22
C SER A 483 -7.63 -21.20 19.78
N ILE A 484 -8.37 -22.08 20.46
CA ILE A 484 -9.82 -22.25 20.27
C ILE A 484 -10.56 -20.96 20.61
N ALA A 485 -10.28 -20.37 21.77
CA ALA A 485 -10.92 -19.14 22.21
C ALA A 485 -10.67 -17.99 21.20
N LEU A 486 -9.44 -17.81 20.74
CA LEU A 486 -9.08 -16.77 19.76
C LEU A 486 -9.70 -17.02 18.38
N ALA A 487 -9.85 -18.27 17.95
CA ALA A 487 -10.47 -18.61 16.67
C ALA A 487 -11.99 -18.43 16.68
N ILE A 488 -12.65 -18.67 17.83
CA ILE A 488 -14.11 -18.51 17.99
C ILE A 488 -14.48 -17.06 18.28
N LEU A 489 -13.60 -16.28 18.92
CA LEU A 489 -13.91 -14.93 19.40
C LEU A 489 -14.52 -13.99 18.35
N PRO A 490 -14.00 -13.85 17.11
CA PRO A 490 -14.59 -12.92 16.15
C PRO A 490 -16.00 -13.32 15.75
N PHE A 491 -16.26 -14.63 15.62
CA PHE A 491 -17.60 -15.15 15.36
C PHE A 491 -18.54 -14.94 16.55
N ALA A 492 -18.07 -15.21 17.77
CA ALA A 492 -18.87 -15.00 18.97
C ALA A 492 -19.26 -13.52 19.16
N VAL A 493 -18.35 -12.59 18.88
CA VAL A 493 -18.63 -11.16 18.88
C VAL A 493 -19.68 -10.82 17.81
N TRP A 494 -19.48 -11.29 16.58
CA TRP A 494 -20.44 -11.08 15.49
C TRP A 494 -21.83 -11.64 15.83
N SER A 495 -21.92 -12.89 16.29
CA SER A 495 -23.18 -13.52 16.71
C SER A 495 -23.83 -12.78 17.88
N GLY A 496 -23.03 -12.23 18.81
CA GLY A 496 -23.53 -11.36 19.88
C GLY A 496 -24.21 -10.12 19.33
N PHE A 497 -23.59 -9.42 18.37
CA PHE A 497 -24.22 -8.30 17.67
C PHE A 497 -25.49 -8.71 16.94
N GLN A 498 -25.48 -9.85 16.24
CA GLN A 498 -26.67 -10.36 15.55
C GLN A 498 -27.84 -10.62 16.51
N LEU A 499 -27.56 -11.26 17.66
CA LEU A 499 -28.57 -11.50 18.68
C LEU A 499 -29.10 -10.21 19.32
N ILE A 500 -28.28 -9.16 19.44
CA ILE A 500 -28.71 -7.88 20.02
C ILE A 500 -29.53 -7.07 19.01
N LEU A 501 -29.09 -6.99 17.76
CA LEU A 501 -29.66 -6.10 16.75
C LEU A 501 -30.85 -6.71 16.01
N PHE A 502 -30.87 -8.04 15.84
CA PHE A 502 -31.82 -8.75 14.99
C PHE A 502 -32.57 -9.86 15.73
N TRP A 503 -32.65 -9.82 17.07
CA TRP A 503 -33.31 -10.84 17.90
C TRP A 503 -34.74 -11.19 17.46
N SER A 504 -35.48 -10.21 16.94
CA SER A 504 -36.87 -10.36 16.52
C SER A 504 -37.03 -10.78 15.06
N GLU A 505 -35.94 -10.87 14.28
CA GLU A 505 -36.02 -11.23 12.87
C GLU A 505 -36.17 -12.75 12.68
N GLU A 506 -37.13 -13.13 11.84
CA GLU A 506 -37.28 -14.51 11.41
C GLU A 506 -36.03 -14.95 10.61
N GLY A 507 -35.49 -16.12 10.92
CA GLY A 507 -34.31 -16.65 10.24
C GLY A 507 -32.96 -16.30 10.87
N LEU A 508 -32.91 -15.53 11.96
CA LEU A 508 -31.66 -15.21 12.70
C LEU A 508 -30.82 -16.45 13.02
N ALA A 509 -31.45 -17.50 13.56
CA ALA A 509 -30.77 -18.75 13.89
C ALA A 509 -30.19 -19.43 12.65
N SER A 510 -30.90 -19.35 11.51
CA SER A 510 -30.41 -19.85 10.24
C SER A 510 -29.19 -19.06 9.77
N ASN A 511 -29.24 -17.71 9.78
CA ASN A 511 -28.13 -16.83 9.40
C ASN A 511 -26.87 -17.11 10.26
N ILE A 512 -27.03 -17.24 11.58
CA ILE A 512 -25.92 -17.59 12.48
C ILE A 512 -25.34 -18.96 12.11
N SER A 513 -26.20 -19.97 11.84
CA SER A 513 -25.74 -21.32 11.50
C SER A 513 -25.03 -21.40 10.15
N THR A 514 -25.54 -20.72 9.12
CA THR A 514 -24.93 -20.68 7.79
C THR A 514 -23.61 -19.92 7.82
N ARG A 515 -23.56 -18.80 8.55
CA ARG A 515 -22.32 -18.05 8.78
C ARG A 515 -21.29 -18.90 9.50
N ALA A 516 -21.68 -19.66 10.54
CA ALA A 516 -20.77 -20.56 11.26
C ALA A 516 -20.11 -21.59 10.34
N LEU A 517 -20.87 -22.20 9.42
CA LEU A 517 -20.35 -23.15 8.45
C LEU A 517 -19.41 -22.47 7.45
N HIS A 518 -19.75 -21.26 7.00
CA HIS A 518 -18.94 -20.48 6.06
C HIS A 518 -17.56 -20.12 6.63
N ILE A 519 -17.50 -19.67 7.87
CA ILE A 519 -16.23 -19.27 8.51
C ILE A 519 -15.43 -20.44 9.11
N LEU A 520 -16.01 -21.63 9.22
CA LEU A 520 -15.38 -22.79 9.89
C LEU A 520 -13.99 -23.11 9.32
N PRO A 521 -13.76 -23.15 7.98
CA PRO A 521 -12.41 -23.41 7.45
C PRO A 521 -11.39 -22.33 7.84
N LEU A 522 -11.81 -21.06 7.89
CA LEU A 522 -10.97 -19.93 8.32
C LEU A 522 -10.64 -20.07 9.81
N ALA A 523 -11.64 -20.35 10.65
CA ALA A 523 -11.48 -20.52 12.09
C ALA A 523 -10.56 -21.71 12.43
N LEU A 524 -10.70 -22.85 11.75
CA LEU A 524 -9.83 -24.01 11.93
C LEU A 524 -8.37 -23.72 11.55
N THR A 525 -8.17 -22.96 10.46
CA THR A 525 -6.83 -22.59 10.00
C THR A 525 -6.19 -21.57 10.94
N LEU A 526 -6.96 -20.58 11.39
CA LEU A 526 -6.57 -19.60 12.42
C LEU A 526 -6.18 -20.28 13.73
N LEU A 527 -7.01 -21.21 14.21
CA LEU A 527 -6.74 -22.02 15.40
C LEU A 527 -5.42 -22.75 15.25
N LEU A 528 -5.23 -23.48 14.15
CA LEU A 528 -4.03 -24.26 13.92
C LEU A 528 -2.79 -23.38 13.86
N ALA A 529 -2.82 -22.28 13.09
CA ALA A 529 -1.69 -21.35 13.00
C ALA A 529 -1.35 -20.73 14.37
N THR A 530 -2.36 -20.29 15.13
CA THR A 530 -2.18 -19.74 16.48
C THR A 530 -1.57 -20.76 17.44
N TYR A 531 -2.07 -22.00 17.41
CA TYR A 531 -1.55 -23.09 18.22
C TYR A 531 -0.07 -23.37 17.90
N LEU A 532 0.26 -23.46 16.61
CA LEU A 532 1.64 -23.69 16.16
C LEU A 532 2.57 -22.53 16.53
N ALA A 533 2.12 -21.28 16.44
CA ALA A 533 2.92 -20.12 16.86
C ALA A 533 3.32 -20.22 18.34
N LEU A 534 2.34 -20.48 19.21
CA LEU A 534 2.55 -20.62 20.66
C LEU A 534 3.44 -21.82 20.98
N ALA A 535 3.11 -22.99 20.43
CA ALA A 535 3.80 -24.23 20.74
C ALA A 535 5.25 -24.26 20.24
N LYS A 536 5.53 -23.73 19.03
CA LYS A 536 6.90 -23.64 18.50
C LYS A 536 7.75 -22.64 19.27
N TRP A 537 7.20 -21.48 19.61
CA TRP A 537 7.99 -20.53 20.39
C TRP A 537 8.30 -21.04 21.80
N GLN A 538 7.33 -21.75 22.41
CA GLN A 538 7.55 -22.41 23.68
C GLN A 538 8.70 -23.43 23.61
N LEU A 539 8.74 -24.26 22.57
CA LEU A 539 9.83 -25.22 22.34
C LEU A 539 11.22 -24.56 22.31
N ILE A 540 11.33 -23.46 21.56
CA ILE A 540 12.55 -22.67 21.45
C ILE A 540 12.96 -22.13 22.82
N SER A 541 11.99 -21.65 23.60
CA SER A 541 12.23 -21.04 24.91
C SER A 541 12.67 -22.02 26.00
N THR A 542 12.40 -23.32 25.86
CA THR A 542 12.76 -24.33 26.88
C THR A 542 14.10 -25.01 26.62
N HIS A 543 14.62 -25.00 25.40
CA HIS A 543 15.89 -25.65 25.02
C HIS A 543 17.01 -24.59 24.89
N THR A 544 17.44 -24.05 26.03
CA THR A 544 18.13 -22.74 26.15
C THR A 544 19.66 -22.71 26.00
N ASN A 545 20.37 -23.65 25.35
CA ASN A 545 21.84 -23.63 25.42
C ASN A 545 22.65 -23.59 24.11
N THR A 546 22.07 -23.21 22.97
CA THR A 546 22.89 -22.76 21.84
C THR A 546 22.25 -21.61 21.09
N ILE A 547 23.10 -20.68 20.63
CA ILE A 547 22.79 -19.58 19.69
C ILE A 547 22.19 -20.09 18.36
N LEU A 548 22.11 -21.42 18.17
CA LEU A 548 21.68 -22.19 17.01
C LEU A 548 20.19 -22.62 17.01
N ASN A 549 19.38 -22.30 18.03
CA ASN A 549 17.94 -22.67 18.07
C ASN A 549 17.00 -21.49 17.79
N LYS A 550 17.17 -20.75 16.69
CA LYS A 550 16.22 -19.72 16.24
C LYS A 550 15.37 -20.29 15.10
N ASP A 551 14.20 -20.87 15.41
CA ASP A 551 13.25 -21.29 14.37
C ASP A 551 12.28 -20.13 14.05
N PRO A 552 12.35 -19.53 12.85
CA PRO A 552 11.46 -18.46 12.46
C PRO A 552 10.04 -18.94 12.15
N GLY A 553 9.77 -20.24 12.18
CA GLY A 553 8.44 -20.79 11.90
C GLY A 553 7.36 -20.22 12.81
N ALA A 554 7.66 -19.87 14.07
CA ALA A 554 6.67 -19.20 14.91
C ALA A 554 6.27 -17.80 14.37
N PHE A 555 7.19 -17.07 13.73
CA PHE A 555 6.89 -15.79 13.09
C PHE A 555 5.94 -15.97 11.91
N THR A 556 6.23 -16.92 11.01
CA THR A 556 5.37 -17.18 9.85
C THR A 556 3.98 -17.67 10.26
N MET A 557 3.86 -18.43 11.36
CA MET A 557 2.55 -18.80 11.93
C MET A 557 1.76 -17.58 12.41
N VAL A 558 2.41 -16.58 13.01
CA VAL A 558 1.74 -15.32 13.38
C VAL A 558 1.25 -14.57 12.14
N LEU A 559 2.05 -14.53 11.05
CA LEU A 559 1.61 -13.91 9.79
C LEU A 559 0.41 -14.65 9.19
N ILE A 560 0.43 -15.99 9.17
CA ILE A 560 -0.68 -16.82 8.69
C ILE A 560 -1.92 -16.59 9.55
N ALA A 561 -1.80 -16.66 10.88
CA ALA A 561 -2.91 -16.39 11.79
C ALA A 561 -3.50 -14.99 11.58
N THR A 562 -2.66 -13.97 11.39
CA THR A 562 -3.11 -12.60 11.13
C THR A 562 -3.84 -12.49 9.79
N GLY A 563 -3.32 -13.12 8.72
CA GLY A 563 -3.99 -13.14 7.42
C GLY A 563 -5.35 -13.84 7.47
N PHE A 564 -5.45 -15.01 8.11
CA PHE A 564 -6.74 -15.69 8.27
C PHE A 564 -7.71 -14.94 9.21
N LEU A 565 -7.20 -14.22 10.21
CA LEU A 565 -8.02 -13.34 11.03
C LEU A 565 -8.58 -12.17 10.21
N ALA A 566 -7.77 -11.57 9.33
CA ALA A 566 -8.22 -10.51 8.42
C ALA A 566 -9.28 -11.04 7.44
N LEU A 567 -9.04 -12.20 6.80
CA LEU A 567 -10.01 -12.84 5.90
C LEU A 567 -11.30 -13.27 6.61
N MET A 568 -11.22 -13.71 7.86
CA MET A 568 -12.42 -13.96 8.66
C MET A 568 -13.12 -12.65 9.03
N GLY A 569 -12.35 -11.59 9.30
CA GLY A 569 -12.85 -10.25 9.60
C GLY A 569 -13.70 -9.68 8.47
N ILE A 570 -13.25 -9.76 7.22
CA ILE A 570 -14.00 -9.23 6.06
C ILE A 570 -15.31 -9.99 5.76
N GLU A 571 -15.46 -11.20 6.30
CA GLU A 571 -16.69 -12.01 6.19
C GLU A 571 -17.68 -11.77 7.33
N LEU A 572 -17.26 -11.05 8.38
CA LEU A 572 -18.07 -10.80 9.57
C LEU A 572 -18.33 -9.31 9.80
N PHE A 573 -17.37 -8.46 9.52
CA PHE A 573 -17.42 -7.03 9.85
C PHE A 573 -17.03 -6.18 8.64
N GLN A 574 -17.58 -4.97 8.60
CA GLN A 574 -17.20 -3.93 7.64
C GLN A 574 -17.00 -2.60 8.36
N ILE A 575 -16.08 -1.81 7.84
CA ILE A 575 -15.95 -0.40 8.19
C ILE A 575 -17.03 0.36 7.41
N SER A 576 -17.93 1.04 8.11
CA SER A 576 -19.00 1.81 7.48
C SER A 576 -18.44 3.13 6.96
N ASP A 577 -18.59 3.37 5.67
CA ASP A 577 -18.17 4.58 4.95
C ASP A 577 -19.22 4.97 3.90
N HIS A 578 -18.90 5.94 3.03
CA HIS A 578 -19.83 6.49 2.03
C HIS A 578 -20.41 5.45 1.05
N PHE A 579 -19.76 4.29 0.87
CA PHE A 579 -20.21 3.26 -0.09
C PHE A 579 -21.30 2.33 0.47
N ASN A 580 -21.55 2.34 1.78
CA ASN A 580 -22.57 1.51 2.44
C ASN A 580 -22.46 0.00 2.14
N ASN A 581 -21.26 -0.50 1.81
CA ASN A 581 -20.96 -1.91 1.60
C ASN A 581 -19.57 -2.26 2.17
N ARG A 582 -19.14 -3.51 2.02
CA ARG A 582 -17.84 -3.97 2.54
C ARG A 582 -16.65 -3.75 1.60
N MET A 583 -16.82 -3.04 0.49
CA MET A 583 -15.81 -2.89 -0.57
C MET A 583 -14.45 -2.45 -0.03
N ASN A 584 -14.41 -1.33 0.71
CA ASN A 584 -13.16 -0.80 1.26
C ASN A 584 -12.53 -1.71 2.32
N THR A 585 -13.36 -2.45 3.05
CA THR A 585 -12.88 -3.42 4.04
C THR A 585 -12.22 -4.62 3.35
N VAL A 586 -12.91 -5.21 2.36
CA VAL A 586 -12.39 -6.31 1.54
C VAL A 586 -11.11 -5.89 0.83
N PHE A 587 -11.11 -4.72 0.20
CA PHE A 587 -9.96 -4.19 -0.52
C PHE A 587 -8.71 -4.07 0.36
N LYS A 588 -8.82 -3.32 1.46
CA LYS A 588 -7.67 -3.02 2.33
C LYS A 588 -7.09 -4.27 2.99
N PHE A 589 -7.93 -5.13 3.56
CA PHE A 589 -7.47 -6.33 4.27
C PHE A 589 -7.01 -7.45 3.34
N SER A 590 -7.59 -7.57 2.14
CA SER A 590 -7.12 -8.53 1.14
C SER A 590 -5.72 -8.16 0.65
N TYR A 591 -5.44 -6.88 0.38
CA TYR A 591 -4.13 -6.43 -0.05
C TYR A 591 -3.02 -6.73 0.98
N GLN A 592 -3.30 -6.47 2.26
CA GLN A 592 -2.38 -6.83 3.36
C GLN A 592 -2.19 -8.34 3.48
N THR A 593 -3.27 -9.11 3.40
CA THR A 593 -3.21 -10.58 3.51
C THR A 593 -2.39 -11.18 2.39
N TRP A 594 -2.46 -10.63 1.17
CA TRP A 594 -1.60 -11.01 0.07
C TRP A 594 -0.12 -10.86 0.44
N CYS A 595 0.28 -9.71 0.98
CA CYS A 595 1.66 -9.47 1.41
C CYS A 595 2.11 -10.46 2.50
N LEU A 596 1.27 -10.70 3.51
CA LEU A 596 1.55 -11.66 4.59
C LEU A 596 1.72 -13.09 4.06
N PHE A 597 0.85 -13.51 3.14
CA PHE A 597 0.88 -14.83 2.53
C PHE A 597 2.04 -15.00 1.53
N SER A 598 2.52 -13.93 0.86
CA SER A 598 3.74 -13.99 0.06
C SER A 598 4.96 -14.33 0.91
N ILE A 599 5.09 -13.74 2.10
CA ILE A 599 6.20 -14.02 3.04
C ILE A 599 6.06 -15.45 3.60
N ALA A 600 4.90 -15.78 4.16
CA ALA A 600 4.68 -17.06 4.80
C ALA A 600 4.66 -18.23 3.81
N GLY A 601 4.10 -18.03 2.62
CA GLY A 601 4.03 -18.99 1.53
C GLY A 601 5.42 -19.32 0.97
N ALA A 602 6.28 -18.32 0.74
CA ALA A 602 7.64 -18.56 0.27
C ALA A 602 8.45 -19.40 1.27
N PHE A 603 8.41 -19.06 2.56
CA PHE A 603 9.07 -19.83 3.61
C PHE A 603 8.44 -21.22 3.78
N GLY A 604 7.12 -21.32 3.71
CA GLY A 604 6.36 -22.58 3.78
C GLY A 604 6.75 -23.54 2.67
N ALA A 605 6.80 -23.07 1.42
CA ALA A 605 7.26 -23.84 0.27
C ALA A 605 8.69 -24.36 0.45
N TYR A 606 9.62 -23.51 0.91
CA TYR A 606 10.98 -23.94 1.23
C TYR A 606 11.02 -25.05 2.28
N ASN A 607 10.24 -24.91 3.36
CA ASN A 607 10.23 -25.87 4.45
C ASN A 607 9.61 -27.22 4.02
N LEU A 608 8.55 -27.18 3.20
CA LEU A 608 7.94 -28.35 2.58
C LEU A 608 8.96 -29.09 1.69
N ILE A 609 9.59 -28.39 0.76
CA ILE A 609 10.61 -28.96 -0.15
C ILE A 609 11.78 -29.56 0.64
N LYS A 610 12.30 -28.86 1.66
CA LYS A 610 13.38 -29.35 2.52
C LYS A 610 13.02 -30.66 3.23
N ARG A 611 11.77 -30.84 3.63
CA ARG A 611 11.29 -32.05 4.31
C ARG A 611 11.03 -33.19 3.33
N TYR A 612 10.45 -32.91 2.15
CA TYR A 612 10.19 -33.93 1.13
C TYR A 612 11.46 -34.48 0.49
N ASN A 613 12.51 -33.66 0.35
CA ASN A 613 13.82 -34.11 -0.16
C ASN A 613 14.53 -35.14 0.75
N LYS A 614 14.03 -35.38 1.97
CA LYS A 614 14.56 -36.41 2.88
C LYS A 614 13.89 -37.78 2.74
N LEU A 615 12.85 -37.90 1.90
CA LEU A 615 12.10 -39.13 1.67
C LEU A 615 12.44 -39.69 0.28
N SER A 616 12.60 -41.01 0.15
CA SER A 616 12.90 -41.69 -1.14
C SER A 616 11.85 -42.74 -1.50
N GLY A 617 11.63 -42.96 -2.80
CA GLY A 617 10.75 -44.01 -3.34
C GLY A 617 9.27 -43.61 -3.53
N LEU A 618 8.39 -44.60 -3.72
CA LEU A 618 6.94 -44.44 -3.96
C LEU A 618 6.19 -43.70 -2.82
N ILE A 619 6.80 -43.58 -1.64
CA ILE A 619 6.29 -42.84 -0.48
C ILE A 619 6.16 -41.33 -0.77
N ASN A 620 6.77 -40.82 -1.85
CA ASN A 620 6.74 -39.40 -2.22
C ASN A 620 5.66 -38.99 -3.24
N LEU A 621 4.77 -39.91 -3.66
CA LEU A 621 3.69 -39.61 -4.62
C LEU A 621 2.83 -38.38 -4.21
N PRO A 622 2.41 -38.21 -2.94
CA PRO A 622 1.68 -37.01 -2.53
C PRO A 622 2.49 -35.72 -2.65
N ALA A 623 3.81 -35.77 -2.46
CA ALA A 623 4.67 -34.60 -2.59
C ALA A 623 4.86 -34.21 -4.06
N TYR A 624 5.00 -35.18 -4.97
CA TYR A 624 5.04 -34.91 -6.41
C TYR A 624 3.71 -34.37 -6.93
N PHE A 625 2.59 -34.93 -6.46
CA PHE A 625 1.26 -34.41 -6.78
C PHE A 625 1.09 -32.97 -6.27
N TRP A 626 1.46 -32.71 -5.01
CA TRP A 626 1.45 -31.37 -4.44
C TRP A 626 2.31 -30.39 -5.25
N LEU A 627 3.56 -30.77 -5.56
CA LEU A 627 4.48 -29.94 -6.34
C LEU A 627 3.95 -29.68 -7.75
N GLY A 628 3.39 -30.69 -8.41
CA GLY A 628 2.75 -30.56 -9.72
C GLY A 628 1.58 -29.58 -9.68
N THR A 629 0.70 -29.71 -8.69
CA THR A 629 -0.45 -28.81 -8.49
C THR A 629 -0.01 -27.38 -8.19
N VAL A 630 0.94 -27.17 -7.27
CA VAL A 630 1.46 -25.82 -6.97
C VAL A 630 2.12 -25.21 -8.19
N THR A 631 2.87 -26.01 -8.97
CA THR A 631 3.49 -25.54 -10.22
C THR A 631 2.43 -25.13 -11.25
N LEU A 632 1.38 -25.94 -11.41
CA LEU A 632 0.26 -25.61 -12.29
C LEU A 632 -0.44 -24.32 -11.85
N LEU A 633 -0.79 -24.19 -10.57
CA LEU A 633 -1.42 -22.99 -10.02
C LEU A 633 -0.53 -21.75 -10.17
N LEU A 634 0.79 -21.90 -10.00
CA LEU A 634 1.74 -20.82 -10.18
C LEU A 634 1.80 -20.39 -11.65
N ILE A 635 1.87 -21.33 -12.60
CA ILE A 635 1.83 -21.04 -14.04
C ILE A 635 0.54 -20.32 -14.41
N THR A 636 -0.61 -20.83 -13.94
CA THR A 636 -1.91 -20.17 -14.12
C THR A 636 -1.89 -18.75 -13.58
N SER A 637 -1.37 -18.55 -12.37
CA SER A 637 -1.30 -17.22 -11.74
C SER A 637 -0.33 -16.28 -12.48
N MET A 638 0.77 -16.80 -13.05
CA MET A 638 1.72 -16.04 -13.86
C MET A 638 1.20 -15.68 -15.26
N TYR A 639 0.13 -16.31 -15.74
CA TYR A 639 -0.51 -15.92 -17.00
C TYR A 639 -0.98 -14.46 -16.97
N TYR A 640 -1.54 -14.02 -15.84
CA TYR A 640 -2.02 -12.65 -15.66
C TYR A 640 -0.94 -11.60 -15.93
N PRO A 641 0.20 -11.57 -15.20
CA PRO A 641 1.21 -10.56 -15.44
C PRO A 641 1.83 -10.64 -16.83
N LEU A 642 1.98 -11.84 -17.39
CA LEU A 642 2.51 -12.01 -18.75
C LEU A 642 1.58 -11.40 -19.81
N SER A 643 0.29 -11.72 -19.76
CA SER A 643 -0.71 -11.24 -20.73
C SER A 643 -0.93 -9.73 -20.62
N VAL A 644 -1.03 -9.19 -19.41
CA VAL A 644 -1.20 -7.75 -19.19
C VAL A 644 0.04 -6.96 -19.61
N THR A 645 1.24 -7.43 -19.28
CA THR A 645 2.49 -6.77 -19.72
C THR A 645 2.60 -6.77 -21.25
N TYR A 646 2.24 -7.89 -21.89
CA TYR A 646 2.24 -7.99 -23.35
C TYR A 646 1.25 -7.00 -23.98
N MET A 647 0.01 -6.95 -23.49
CA MET A 647 -1.00 -5.98 -23.95
C MET A 647 -0.49 -4.53 -23.82
N LYS A 648 0.02 -4.14 -22.65
CA LYS A 648 0.57 -2.80 -22.42
C LYS A 648 1.75 -2.47 -23.34
N SER A 649 2.57 -3.47 -23.71
CA SER A 649 3.66 -3.27 -24.67
C SER A 649 3.18 -3.03 -26.11
N MET A 650 2.01 -3.56 -26.47
CA MET A 650 1.40 -3.33 -27.79
C MET A 650 0.69 -1.99 -27.90
N GLU A 651 0.13 -1.48 -26.80
CA GLU A 651 -0.59 -0.20 -26.71
C GLU A 651 0.34 1.01 -26.46
N SER A 652 1.65 0.84 -26.73
CA SER A 652 2.70 1.82 -26.41
C SER A 652 2.43 3.22 -26.97
N ILE A 653 2.40 4.22 -26.10
CA ILE A 653 2.27 5.63 -26.47
C ILE A 653 3.61 6.14 -27.02
N LYS A 654 3.58 6.79 -28.19
CA LYS A 654 4.75 7.46 -28.79
C LYS A 654 4.65 8.98 -28.65
N PRO A 655 5.77 9.70 -28.40
CA PRO A 655 7.12 9.19 -28.18
C PRO A 655 7.29 8.49 -26.82
N VAL A 656 8.22 7.54 -26.77
CA VAL A 656 8.56 6.81 -25.53
C VAL A 656 9.09 7.80 -24.50
N SER A 657 8.37 7.96 -23.39
CA SER A 657 8.69 8.90 -22.33
C SER A 657 8.23 8.35 -20.97
N LEU A 658 8.77 8.90 -19.88
CA LEU A 658 8.20 8.74 -18.53
C LEU A 658 7.38 9.97 -18.12
N ASP A 659 7.28 10.97 -18.98
CA ASP A 659 6.47 12.17 -18.74
C ASP A 659 4.98 11.81 -18.83
N GLY A 660 4.30 11.86 -17.68
CA GLY A 660 2.88 11.54 -17.59
C GLY A 660 1.94 12.52 -18.28
N LEU A 661 2.39 13.74 -18.59
CA LEU A 661 1.64 14.75 -19.32
C LEU A 661 1.96 14.77 -20.81
N GLN A 662 2.85 13.89 -21.29
CA GLN A 662 3.17 13.76 -22.72
C GLN A 662 1.92 13.53 -23.58
N HIS A 663 0.92 12.82 -23.06
CA HIS A 663 -0.35 12.60 -23.75
C HIS A 663 -1.11 13.91 -23.97
N VAL A 664 -1.13 14.83 -22.98
CA VAL A 664 -1.71 16.17 -23.08
C VAL A 664 -0.91 17.02 -24.06
N ALA A 665 0.42 16.98 -23.98
CA ALA A 665 1.28 17.71 -24.91
C ALA A 665 1.04 17.31 -26.38
N SER A 666 0.67 16.04 -26.62
CA SER A 666 0.36 15.52 -27.96
C SER A 666 -1.08 15.80 -28.39
N SER A 667 -2.07 15.66 -27.49
CA SER A 667 -3.50 15.80 -27.84
C SER A 667 -4.04 17.22 -27.71
N ASN A 668 -3.53 17.99 -26.75
CA ASN A 668 -3.92 19.37 -26.46
C ASN A 668 -2.69 20.24 -26.09
N PRO A 669 -1.85 20.61 -27.08
CA PRO A 669 -0.60 21.33 -26.82
C PRO A 669 -0.78 22.67 -26.11
N GLU A 670 -1.91 23.35 -26.33
CA GLU A 670 -2.21 24.64 -25.72
C GLU A 670 -2.63 24.53 -24.25
N GLU A 671 -3.37 23.47 -23.88
CA GLU A 671 -3.62 23.15 -22.48
C GLU A 671 -2.31 22.80 -21.76
N HIS A 672 -1.46 21.99 -22.39
CA HIS A 672 -0.14 21.68 -21.85
C HIS A 672 0.69 22.96 -21.64
N ALA A 673 0.70 23.89 -22.60
CA ALA A 673 1.38 25.16 -22.47
C ALA A 673 0.80 26.04 -21.34
N THR A 674 -0.52 26.01 -21.14
CA THR A 674 -1.21 26.67 -20.01
C THR A 674 -0.75 26.11 -18.66
N ILE A 675 -0.65 24.78 -18.53
CA ILE A 675 -0.11 24.11 -17.34
C ILE A 675 1.34 24.53 -17.07
N GLN A 676 2.18 24.53 -18.11
CA GLN A 676 3.59 24.93 -17.99
C GLN A 676 3.74 26.42 -17.63
N TRP A 677 2.86 27.29 -18.16
CA TRP A 677 2.84 28.69 -17.78
C TRP A 677 2.55 28.86 -16.28
N LEU A 678 1.53 28.17 -15.76
CA LEU A 678 1.19 28.22 -14.34
C LEU A 678 2.32 27.70 -13.46
N LYS A 679 2.95 26.57 -13.83
CA LYS A 679 4.12 26.03 -13.10
C LYS A 679 5.27 27.03 -12.97
N ASN A 680 5.44 27.92 -13.94
CA ASN A 680 6.55 28.88 -13.98
C ASN A 680 6.20 30.26 -13.38
N ASN A 681 4.92 30.62 -13.32
CA ASN A 681 4.48 31.97 -12.95
C ASN A 681 3.59 32.04 -11.70
N ALA A 682 2.99 30.91 -11.29
CA ALA A 682 2.18 30.81 -10.09
C ALA A 682 2.97 30.17 -8.93
N THR A 683 2.50 30.42 -7.72
CA THR A 683 3.04 29.90 -6.48
C THR A 683 1.96 29.17 -5.70
N TRP A 684 2.35 28.39 -4.69
CA TRP A 684 1.41 27.65 -3.83
C TRP A 684 0.40 28.54 -3.07
N ASN A 685 0.58 29.87 -3.07
CA ASN A 685 -0.35 30.84 -2.49
C ASN A 685 -1.40 31.37 -3.48
N ASP A 686 -1.24 31.09 -4.77
CA ASP A 686 -2.20 31.53 -5.78
C ASP A 686 -3.38 30.56 -5.87
N THR A 687 -4.55 31.08 -6.22
CA THR A 687 -5.75 30.29 -6.49
C THR A 687 -6.13 30.46 -7.95
N ILE A 688 -6.48 29.37 -8.63
CA ILE A 688 -7.04 29.42 -9.99
C ILE A 688 -8.56 29.29 -9.99
N LEU A 689 -9.19 29.82 -11.02
CA LEU A 689 -10.56 29.50 -11.40
C LEU A 689 -10.51 28.66 -12.68
N GLU A 690 -11.00 27.42 -12.60
CA GLU A 690 -11.20 26.52 -13.74
C GLU A 690 -12.60 25.90 -13.68
N ALA A 691 -13.06 25.26 -14.77
CA ALA A 691 -14.38 24.64 -14.78
C ALA A 691 -14.49 23.44 -13.82
N VAL A 692 -15.58 23.39 -13.06
CA VAL A 692 -15.95 22.22 -12.24
C VAL A 692 -16.49 21.14 -13.15
N GLY A 693 -16.12 19.86 -12.96
CA GLY A 693 -16.66 18.74 -13.72
C GLY A 693 -16.92 17.51 -12.88
N ASP A 694 -17.38 16.45 -13.55
CA ASP A 694 -17.62 15.16 -12.92
C ASP A 694 -16.29 14.45 -12.66
N ASP A 695 -16.25 13.61 -11.66
CA ASP A 695 -15.10 12.80 -11.29
C ASP A 695 -14.71 11.84 -12.43
N TYR A 696 -13.43 11.48 -12.53
CA TYR A 696 -12.88 10.66 -13.62
C TYR A 696 -12.98 11.28 -15.02
N SER A 697 -13.28 12.59 -15.12
CA SER A 697 -13.26 13.34 -16.38
C SER A 697 -11.98 14.15 -16.54
N GLU A 698 -11.83 14.85 -17.67
CA GLU A 698 -10.68 15.74 -17.91
C GLU A 698 -10.75 17.06 -17.11
N PHE A 699 -11.87 17.34 -16.43
CA PHE A 699 -11.97 18.54 -15.60
C PHE A 699 -11.02 18.48 -14.40
N SER A 700 -10.59 19.64 -13.92
CA SER A 700 -9.57 19.79 -12.87
C SER A 700 -8.15 19.33 -13.24
N ARG A 701 -7.87 19.11 -14.53
CA ARG A 701 -6.52 18.74 -15.01
C ARG A 701 -5.50 19.85 -14.80
N ILE A 702 -5.91 21.12 -14.88
CA ILE A 702 -4.97 22.23 -14.77
C ILE A 702 -4.51 22.40 -13.32
N SER A 703 -5.43 22.38 -12.35
CA SER A 703 -5.07 22.37 -10.93
C SER A 703 -4.26 21.13 -10.54
N SER A 704 -4.70 19.94 -10.96
CA SER A 704 -3.99 18.69 -10.60
C SER A 704 -2.58 18.60 -11.18
N SER A 705 -2.38 19.16 -12.39
CA SER A 705 -1.08 19.11 -13.06
C SER A 705 -0.13 20.22 -12.67
N SER A 706 -0.64 21.38 -12.24
CA SER A 706 0.17 22.52 -11.81
C SER A 706 0.44 22.51 -10.30
N GLY A 707 -0.41 21.85 -9.51
CA GLY A 707 -0.41 21.90 -8.05
C GLY A 707 -1.05 23.15 -7.47
N ILE A 708 -1.54 24.07 -8.31
CA ILE A 708 -2.16 25.32 -7.88
C ILE A 708 -3.65 25.05 -7.58
N PRO A 709 -4.14 25.40 -6.38
CA PRO A 709 -5.51 25.08 -5.98
C PRO A 709 -6.55 25.81 -6.81
N THR A 710 -7.62 25.10 -7.19
CA THR A 710 -8.82 25.68 -7.82
C THR A 710 -9.94 25.91 -6.80
N VAL A 711 -10.96 26.69 -7.16
CA VAL A 711 -12.15 26.93 -6.31
C VAL A 711 -12.85 25.62 -5.94
N LEU A 712 -13.06 24.75 -6.92
CA LEU A 712 -13.65 23.42 -6.75
C LEU A 712 -13.25 22.49 -7.90
N GLY A 713 -12.81 21.28 -7.60
CA GLY A 713 -12.49 20.23 -8.57
C GLY A 713 -13.52 19.09 -8.57
N TRP A 714 -13.05 17.83 -8.49
CA TRP A 714 -13.89 16.62 -8.48
C TRP A 714 -14.77 16.55 -7.23
N VAL A 715 -16.08 16.74 -7.44
CA VAL A 715 -17.04 16.99 -6.35
C VAL A 715 -17.31 15.72 -5.53
N PHE A 716 -17.38 14.56 -6.16
CA PHE A 716 -17.69 13.32 -5.44
C PHE A 716 -16.52 12.88 -4.54
N HIS A 717 -15.27 12.97 -5.01
CA HIS A 717 -14.08 12.73 -4.18
C HIS A 717 -14.01 13.68 -2.98
N GLU A 718 -14.24 14.98 -3.19
CA GLU A 718 -14.31 15.95 -2.08
C GLU A 718 -15.42 15.60 -1.07
N THR A 719 -16.57 15.16 -1.56
CA THR A 719 -17.70 14.71 -0.72
C THR A 719 -17.30 13.50 0.12
N GLN A 720 -16.61 12.51 -0.49
CA GLN A 720 -16.15 11.30 0.18
C GLN A 720 -15.14 11.60 1.29
N TRP A 721 -14.22 12.54 1.06
CA TRP A 721 -13.22 12.89 2.05
C TRP A 721 -13.81 13.69 3.21
N ARG A 722 -14.68 14.66 2.91
CA ARG A 722 -15.16 15.66 3.88
C ARG A 722 -16.49 15.31 4.55
N ASN A 723 -17.20 14.29 4.08
CA ASN A 723 -18.52 13.89 4.57
C ASN A 723 -19.56 15.04 4.56
N THR A 724 -19.48 15.96 3.59
CA THR A 724 -20.43 17.07 3.42
C THR A 724 -20.58 17.46 1.95
N SER A 725 -21.81 17.80 1.53
CA SER A 725 -22.09 18.31 0.17
C SER A 725 -22.44 19.81 0.15
N SER A 726 -23.02 20.35 1.24
CA SER A 726 -23.59 21.71 1.25
C SER A 726 -22.60 22.84 0.86
N MET A 727 -21.37 22.79 1.37
CA MET A 727 -20.32 23.74 1.03
C MET A 727 -19.83 23.55 -0.42
N LEU A 728 -19.79 22.31 -0.90
CA LEU A 728 -19.37 21.97 -2.26
C LEU A 728 -20.43 22.41 -3.30
N ASP A 729 -21.70 22.23 -3.00
CA ASP A 729 -22.83 22.68 -3.84
C ASP A 729 -22.83 24.21 -3.99
N THR A 730 -22.56 24.92 -2.89
CA THR A 730 -22.43 26.39 -2.90
C THR A 730 -21.26 26.83 -3.80
N ARG A 731 -20.07 26.23 -3.62
CA ARG A 731 -18.90 26.54 -4.47
C ARG A 731 -19.15 26.22 -5.94
N LYS A 732 -19.82 25.11 -6.23
CA LYS A 732 -20.21 24.73 -7.60
C LYS A 732 -21.10 25.79 -8.25
N SER A 733 -22.08 26.30 -7.50
CA SER A 733 -22.94 27.40 -7.95
C SER A 733 -22.17 28.70 -8.13
N ASP A 734 -21.23 29.01 -7.24
CA ASP A 734 -20.43 30.23 -7.33
C ASP A 734 -19.46 30.19 -8.52
N VAL A 735 -18.80 29.05 -8.80
CA VAL A 735 -17.97 28.90 -10.01
C VAL A 735 -18.81 29.08 -11.27
N ARG A 736 -20.00 28.47 -11.31
CA ARG A 736 -20.94 28.68 -12.40
C ARG A 736 -21.28 30.17 -12.57
N SER A 737 -21.60 30.84 -11.48
CA SER A 737 -21.97 32.27 -11.49
C SER A 737 -20.80 33.13 -11.98
N MET A 738 -19.57 32.87 -11.53
CA MET A 738 -18.36 33.55 -12.00
C MET A 738 -18.18 33.43 -13.52
N TYR A 739 -18.46 32.27 -14.13
CA TYR A 739 -18.36 32.11 -15.58
C TYR A 739 -19.57 32.66 -16.34
N GLU A 740 -20.80 32.45 -15.87
CA GLU A 740 -22.03 32.76 -16.62
C GLU A 740 -22.54 34.20 -16.46
N THR A 741 -22.32 34.86 -15.31
CA THR A 741 -22.82 36.23 -15.10
C THR A 741 -22.19 37.20 -16.10
N LYS A 742 -22.93 38.26 -16.44
CA LYS A 742 -22.43 39.42 -17.19
C LYS A 742 -22.13 40.62 -16.28
N ASP A 743 -22.51 40.54 -15.01
CA ASP A 743 -22.27 41.59 -14.03
C ASP A 743 -20.81 41.50 -13.53
N THR A 744 -20.07 42.57 -13.76
CA THR A 744 -18.66 42.70 -13.36
C THR A 744 -18.49 42.80 -11.85
N MET A 745 -19.46 43.37 -11.13
CA MET A 745 -19.42 43.52 -9.68
C MET A 745 -19.64 42.17 -8.99
N GLU A 746 -20.68 41.45 -9.41
CA GLU A 746 -20.96 40.09 -8.92
C GLU A 746 -19.77 39.15 -9.15
N ALA A 747 -19.20 39.17 -10.36
CA ALA A 747 -18.01 38.38 -10.68
C ALA A 747 -16.82 38.76 -9.77
N LYS A 748 -16.57 40.05 -9.54
CA LYS A 748 -15.48 40.52 -8.69
C LYS A 748 -15.66 40.11 -7.23
N GLU A 749 -16.87 40.25 -6.67
CA GLU A 749 -17.17 39.83 -5.30
C GLU A 749 -16.90 38.33 -5.08
N LEU A 750 -17.29 37.49 -6.04
CA LEU A 750 -17.02 36.04 -5.97
C LEU A 750 -15.54 35.70 -6.17
N LEU A 751 -14.84 36.37 -7.09
CA LEU A 751 -13.39 36.19 -7.28
C LEU A 751 -12.63 36.57 -6.01
N ASP A 752 -13.00 37.68 -5.35
CA ASP A 752 -12.41 38.13 -4.10
C ASP A 752 -12.74 37.18 -2.93
N LYS A 753 -13.99 36.68 -2.86
CA LYS A 753 -14.44 35.69 -1.85
C LYS A 753 -13.54 34.45 -1.81
N TYR A 754 -13.14 33.94 -2.98
CA TYR A 754 -12.27 32.75 -3.11
C TYR A 754 -10.79 33.10 -3.30
N GLN A 755 -10.42 34.38 -3.23
CA GLN A 755 -9.07 34.88 -3.44
C GLN A 755 -8.45 34.41 -4.78
N VAL A 756 -9.28 34.32 -5.83
CA VAL A 756 -8.84 33.92 -7.17
C VAL A 756 -7.75 34.89 -7.64
N THR A 757 -6.64 34.33 -8.11
CA THR A 757 -5.52 35.07 -8.66
C THR A 757 -5.47 34.96 -10.17
N TYR A 758 -5.69 33.74 -10.69
CA TYR A 758 -5.73 33.48 -12.11
C TYR A 758 -7.06 32.87 -12.55
N ILE A 759 -7.63 33.37 -13.64
CA ILE A 759 -8.83 32.81 -14.27
C ILE A 759 -8.42 32.12 -15.55
N ILE A 760 -8.81 30.87 -15.70
CA ILE A 760 -8.60 30.10 -16.91
C ILE A 760 -9.86 30.20 -17.78
N VAL A 761 -9.67 30.52 -19.05
CA VAL A 761 -10.72 30.45 -20.07
C VAL A 761 -10.20 29.61 -21.22
N GLY A 762 -10.69 28.38 -21.33
CA GLY A 762 -10.34 27.44 -22.40
C GLY A 762 -11.57 26.78 -23.03
N PRO A 763 -11.38 25.78 -23.90
CA PRO A 763 -12.47 25.07 -24.56
C PRO A 763 -13.43 24.39 -23.56
N ARG A 764 -12.93 23.91 -22.42
CA ARG A 764 -13.76 23.27 -21.38
C ARG A 764 -14.69 24.27 -20.70
N GLU A 765 -14.16 25.42 -20.31
CA GLU A 765 -14.92 26.49 -19.67
C GLU A 765 -15.99 27.02 -20.61
N LEU A 766 -15.61 27.32 -21.87
CA LEU A 766 -16.51 27.85 -22.88
C LEU A 766 -17.60 26.84 -23.28
N SER A 767 -17.24 25.56 -23.42
CA SER A 767 -18.21 24.50 -23.72
C SER A 767 -19.22 24.30 -22.59
N LYS A 768 -18.83 24.52 -21.34
CA LYS A 768 -19.69 24.30 -20.17
C LYS A 768 -20.57 25.49 -19.82
N TYR A 769 -20.02 26.70 -19.89
CA TYR A 769 -20.66 27.93 -19.39
C TYR A 769 -21.01 28.95 -20.47
N GLY A 770 -20.62 28.71 -21.73
CA GLY A 770 -20.86 29.62 -22.86
C GLY A 770 -19.82 30.74 -22.99
N HIS A 771 -19.96 31.55 -24.04
CA HIS A 771 -18.98 32.60 -24.41
C HIS A 771 -19.32 34.00 -23.87
N ASP A 772 -20.60 34.28 -23.64
CA ASP A 772 -21.06 35.62 -23.29
C ASP A 772 -20.54 36.10 -21.93
N GLY A 773 -20.58 35.23 -20.93
CA GLY A 773 -20.13 35.55 -19.58
C GLY A 773 -18.61 35.77 -19.51
N PRO A 774 -17.76 34.84 -19.98
CA PRO A 774 -16.30 34.97 -19.88
C PRO A 774 -15.71 36.24 -20.54
N SER A 775 -16.39 36.81 -21.54
CA SER A 775 -15.96 38.06 -22.19
C SER A 775 -15.80 39.25 -21.22
N LYS A 776 -16.49 39.22 -20.07
CA LYS A 776 -16.35 40.27 -19.03
C LYS A 776 -14.96 40.30 -18.40
N PHE A 777 -14.23 39.18 -18.41
CA PHE A 777 -12.92 39.10 -17.76
C PHE A 777 -11.92 40.06 -18.37
N ASP A 778 -11.99 40.31 -19.69
CA ASP A 778 -11.17 41.34 -20.34
C ASP A 778 -11.33 42.76 -19.73
N SER A 779 -12.43 43.03 -19.03
CA SER A 779 -12.70 44.32 -18.38
C SER A 779 -12.33 44.40 -16.89
N ILE A 780 -12.18 43.26 -16.20
CA ILE A 780 -11.94 43.20 -14.74
C ILE A 780 -10.62 42.54 -14.36
N SER A 781 -9.90 41.96 -15.32
CA SER A 781 -8.61 41.31 -15.13
C SER A 781 -7.65 41.61 -16.29
N GLU A 782 -6.36 41.39 -16.07
CA GLU A 782 -5.32 41.54 -17.08
C GLU A 782 -5.06 40.19 -17.76
N ARG A 783 -5.15 40.11 -19.08
CA ARG A 783 -4.76 38.89 -19.81
C ARG A 783 -3.24 38.75 -19.77
N VAL A 784 -2.74 37.69 -19.13
CA VAL A 784 -1.30 37.43 -18.93
C VAL A 784 -0.77 36.27 -19.79
N TYR A 785 -1.67 35.51 -20.42
CA TYR A 785 -1.32 34.48 -21.40
C TYR A 785 -2.47 34.28 -22.41
N PRO A 786 -2.18 34.16 -23.73
CA PRO A 786 -0.90 34.48 -24.36
C PRO A 786 -0.60 35.99 -24.30
N GLU A 787 0.69 36.38 -24.33
CA GLU A 787 1.13 37.79 -24.21
C GLU A 787 0.68 38.69 -25.37
N SER A 788 0.27 38.12 -26.50
CA SER A 788 -0.29 38.84 -27.65
C SER A 788 -1.70 38.34 -27.95
N GLU A 789 -2.57 39.23 -28.43
CA GLU A 789 -3.86 38.86 -29.03
C GLU A 789 -3.61 37.91 -30.22
N GLY A 790 -3.69 36.61 -29.96
CA GLY A 790 -3.57 35.55 -30.95
C GLY A 790 -4.69 34.54 -30.76
N ASN A 791 -4.94 33.73 -31.78
CA ASN A 791 -5.97 32.67 -31.82
C ASN A 791 -5.61 31.45 -30.94
N GLY A 792 -5.14 31.67 -29.71
CA GLY A 792 -4.99 30.59 -28.73
C GLY A 792 -6.36 30.19 -28.18
N SER A 793 -6.60 28.89 -28.05
CA SER A 793 -7.80 28.30 -27.45
C SER A 793 -7.85 28.45 -25.92
N TYR A 794 -6.73 28.76 -25.27
CA TYR A 794 -6.64 29.05 -23.83
C TYR A 794 -6.17 30.49 -23.57
N SER A 795 -6.78 31.13 -22.57
CA SER A 795 -6.35 32.41 -22.02
C SER A 795 -6.25 32.33 -20.49
N ILE A 796 -5.23 32.96 -19.93
CA ILE A 796 -5.07 33.15 -18.48
C ILE A 796 -5.20 34.63 -18.17
N TYR A 797 -6.07 34.94 -17.23
CA TYR A 797 -6.28 36.30 -16.75
C TYR A 797 -5.83 36.44 -15.31
N ARG A 798 -5.11 37.50 -14.97
CA ARG A 798 -4.75 37.86 -13.60
C ARG A 798 -5.77 38.86 -13.05
N VAL A 799 -6.39 38.52 -11.92
CA VAL A 799 -7.41 39.38 -11.30
C VAL A 799 -6.77 40.68 -10.81
N ASN A 800 -7.35 41.84 -11.19
CA ASN A 800 -6.92 43.15 -10.73
C ASN A 800 -7.40 43.36 -9.29
N ARG A 801 -6.49 43.25 -8.32
CA ARG A 801 -6.79 43.51 -6.90
C ARG A 801 -6.76 44.99 -6.58
#